data_AF-A0A344L337-F1
#
_entry.id   AF-A0A344L337-F1
#
_cell.length_a   1.000
_cell.length_b   1.000
_cell.length_c   1.000
_cell.angle_alpha   90.00
_cell.angle_beta   90.00
_cell.angle_gamma   90.00
#
_symmetry.space_group_name_H-M   'P 1'
#
loop_
_entity.id
_entity.type
_entity.pdbx_description
1 polymer ?
#
loop_
_entity_poly.entity_id
_entity_poly.type
_entity_poly.pdbx_seq_one_letter_code
_entity_poly.pdbx_strand_id
1 'polypeptide(L)'
;MARSELIRPLSELLRVHAERRGDKLAYADEHREVGYAELERRTARLAGHLAGLGVPRGARVVILLGNRVENVESYLTAIRAAAVGVPVNPRSSDAELAHILRDSGATVVITDLAHWSQVRTALAGRDEVVVLLVGTSEVPAGPGPAPRLYEELATTDAPEPPRDDLGLDDVAWMLYTSGTTGLPKGVLSTQRSCLWSVSACYVPLLGLSQDDHVLWPLPLFHSFAHVVCVHGVIATGASVRIVDGLAPDDVVSLLREDRYTFLVGVPTLYHHLIRVARTDGLDAYSLRVCVVTGAVTTAALGNAFEDTFGVRLVDSYGSTETCGAITMSRPSGAQVPGSCGQPVPGLKVRLVDQRTGEDVEVGAEGEVWVRGPNVMLGYHNQPEATATALDGGWYRTGDLARRDELGYLTITGRIKELIVRGGENIHPAEVEAVVRAVDGVADVAVAGKPHEVLGEVPVAFVVPDEPGVVDTAAIFAACREHLSYYKVPDEIHEIGEVPRTASGKVTRRRLLDAETRLCATRETTLESLFRLDWTPVSAVPFVPPEAGAWAVLGDGDLGLTAAGVPVAVHLDLDSLAATARTPEVVLFPAHAGEHGRVRDLVERWQADGRFPGARLVLVTRQAVATAADDVPEPTTAPF
;
A
#
# COMPACT_ATOMS: atom_id res chain seq x y z
N MET A 1 -5.76 3.83 34.69
CA MET A 1 -4.58 4.64 35.08
C MET A 1 -3.36 4.05 34.40
N ALA A 2 -2.39 4.86 33.97
CA ALA A 2 -1.18 4.36 33.32
C ALA A 2 -0.37 3.45 34.27
N ARG A 3 0.15 2.34 33.76
CA ARG A 3 0.91 1.32 34.49
C ARG A 3 2.41 1.64 34.42
N SER A 4 2.82 2.75 35.02
CA SER A 4 4.18 3.29 34.92
C SER A 4 5.27 2.34 35.39
N GLU A 5 4.94 1.34 36.23
CA GLU A 5 5.87 0.29 36.64
C GLU A 5 6.32 -0.64 35.49
N LEU A 6 5.67 -0.56 34.32
CA LEU A 6 6.06 -1.28 33.12
C LEU A 6 7.16 -0.56 32.31
N ILE A 7 7.48 0.70 32.64
CA ILE A 7 8.51 1.47 31.94
C ILE A 7 9.88 1.13 32.54
N ARG A 8 10.41 -0.03 32.16
CA ARG A 8 11.71 -0.57 32.58
C ARG A 8 12.41 -1.22 31.38
N PRO A 9 13.75 -1.31 31.36
CA PRO A 9 14.45 -1.96 30.25
C PRO A 9 13.85 -3.33 29.94
N LEU A 10 13.65 -3.64 28.66
CA LEU A 10 13.06 -4.90 28.23
C LEU A 10 13.88 -6.12 28.70
N SER A 11 15.21 -5.98 28.82
CA SER A 11 16.09 -7.00 29.41
C SER A 11 15.72 -7.33 30.85
N GLU A 12 15.38 -6.30 31.66
CA GLU A 12 14.93 -6.50 33.04
C GLU A 12 13.56 -7.17 33.10
N LEU A 13 12.61 -6.72 32.29
CA LEU A 13 11.26 -7.29 32.23
C LEU A 13 11.29 -8.77 31.80
N LEU A 14 12.08 -9.09 30.78
CA LEU A 14 12.31 -10.45 30.31
C LEU A 14 12.89 -11.33 31.42
N ARG A 15 13.93 -10.87 32.12
CA ARG A 15 14.54 -11.60 33.24
C ARG A 15 13.53 -11.87 34.37
N VAL A 16 12.72 -10.88 34.74
CA VAL A 16 11.66 -11.05 35.75
C VAL A 16 10.67 -12.14 35.35
N HIS A 17 10.32 -12.24 34.06
CA HIS A 17 9.45 -13.30 33.57
C HIS A 17 10.17 -14.66 33.49
N ALA A 18 11.42 -14.70 33.07
CA ALA A 18 12.22 -15.91 33.08
C ALA A 18 12.31 -16.54 34.49
N GLU A 19 12.49 -15.70 35.52
CA GLU A 19 12.57 -16.15 36.92
C GLU A 19 11.21 -16.56 37.50
N ARG A 20 10.14 -15.81 37.20
CA ARG A 20 8.83 -16.02 37.84
C ARG A 20 7.92 -17.01 37.11
N ARG A 21 8.13 -17.21 35.81
CA ARG A 21 7.25 -17.96 34.90
C ARG A 21 8.04 -18.58 33.75
N GLY A 22 9.22 -19.12 34.05
CA GLY A 22 10.17 -19.60 33.05
C GLY A 22 9.60 -20.61 32.04
N ASP A 23 8.76 -21.55 32.52
CA ASP A 23 8.14 -22.59 31.69
C ASP A 23 6.94 -22.09 30.88
N LYS A 24 6.45 -20.88 31.17
CA LYS A 24 5.33 -20.32 30.42
C LYS A 24 5.77 -19.95 29.02
N LEU A 25 4.99 -20.37 28.03
CA LEU A 25 5.14 -19.98 26.63
C LEU A 25 5.17 -18.45 26.48
N ALA A 26 6.18 -17.92 25.80
CA ALA A 26 6.26 -16.51 25.43
C ALA A 26 5.83 -16.34 23.96
N TYR A 27 6.47 -17.07 23.05
CA TYR A 27 6.16 -17.01 21.62
C TYR A 27 6.15 -18.41 21.01
N ALA A 28 5.26 -18.60 20.04
CA ALA A 28 5.20 -19.77 19.18
C ALA A 28 5.02 -19.34 17.73
N ASP A 29 5.69 -20.01 16.80
CA ASP A 29 5.38 -19.99 15.37
C ASP A 29 5.15 -21.43 14.85
N GLU A 30 5.12 -21.63 13.54
CA GLU A 30 4.95 -22.97 12.96
C GLU A 30 6.20 -23.87 13.09
N HIS A 31 7.36 -23.29 13.43
CA HIS A 31 8.63 -23.99 13.52
C HIS A 31 9.05 -24.27 14.96
N ARG A 32 8.72 -23.37 15.90
CA ARG A 32 9.18 -23.49 17.28
C ARG A 32 8.25 -22.82 18.30
N GLU A 33 8.37 -23.30 19.52
CA GLU A 33 7.82 -22.69 20.72
C GLU A 33 8.97 -22.28 21.65
N VAL A 34 8.87 -21.11 22.27
CA VAL A 34 9.85 -20.60 23.21
C VAL A 34 9.18 -20.07 24.47
N GLY A 35 9.53 -20.65 25.62
CA GLY A 35 9.13 -20.17 26.94
C GLY A 35 9.99 -19.00 27.42
N TYR A 36 9.54 -18.27 28.44
CA TYR A 36 10.24 -17.07 28.93
C TYR A 36 11.68 -17.33 29.38
N ALA A 37 11.96 -18.46 30.04
CA ALA A 37 13.32 -18.79 30.47
C ALA A 37 14.25 -19.11 29.29
N GLU A 38 13.73 -19.77 28.25
CA GLU A 38 14.51 -20.07 27.06
C GLU A 38 14.73 -18.81 26.20
N LEU A 39 13.71 -17.96 26.08
CA LEU A 39 13.81 -16.68 25.39
C LEU A 39 14.88 -15.78 26.02
N GLU A 40 14.93 -15.71 27.35
CA GLU A 40 15.97 -14.99 28.08
C GLU A 40 17.36 -15.58 27.79
N ARG A 41 17.56 -16.90 27.93
CA ARG A 41 18.88 -17.50 27.69
C ARG A 41 19.37 -17.32 26.26
N ARG A 42 18.50 -17.56 25.27
CA ARG A 42 18.86 -17.49 23.84
C ARG A 42 19.27 -16.09 23.45
N THR A 43 18.47 -15.08 23.84
CA THR A 43 18.77 -13.68 23.54
C THR A 43 19.99 -13.17 24.31
N ALA A 44 20.26 -13.70 25.52
CA ALA A 44 21.47 -13.42 26.29
C ALA A 44 22.72 -13.91 25.54
N ARG A 45 22.68 -15.16 25.07
CA ARG A 45 23.78 -15.79 24.34
C ARG A 45 24.05 -15.09 23.03
N LEU A 46 23.01 -14.82 22.24
CA LEU A 46 23.14 -14.06 20.99
C LEU A 46 23.79 -12.69 21.25
N ALA A 47 23.32 -11.93 22.24
CA ALA A 47 23.88 -10.64 22.57
C ALA A 47 25.33 -10.71 23.07
N GLY A 48 25.66 -11.73 23.86
CA GLY A 48 27.02 -12.01 24.32
C GLY A 48 27.97 -12.38 23.19
N HIS A 49 27.52 -13.20 22.23
CA HIS A 49 28.29 -13.50 21.02
C HIS A 49 28.51 -12.26 20.16
N LEU A 50 27.50 -11.40 19.97
CA LEU A 50 27.71 -10.12 19.27
C LEU A 50 28.75 -9.25 19.99
N ALA A 51 28.72 -9.20 21.33
CA ALA A 51 29.75 -8.49 22.09
C ALA A 51 31.16 -9.09 21.87
N GLY A 52 31.30 -10.41 21.93
CA GLY A 52 32.56 -11.12 21.66
C GLY A 52 33.06 -10.98 20.22
N LEU A 53 32.17 -10.76 19.26
CA LEU A 53 32.50 -10.42 17.87
C LEU A 53 32.92 -8.96 17.68
N GLY A 54 32.99 -8.17 18.76
CA GLY A 54 33.42 -6.77 18.73
C GLY A 54 32.35 -5.78 18.27
N VAL A 55 31.07 -6.17 18.24
CA VAL A 55 29.97 -5.28 17.86
C VAL A 55 29.88 -4.14 18.89
N PRO A 56 30.10 -2.85 18.51
CA PRO A 56 30.15 -1.76 19.47
C PRO A 56 28.77 -1.39 20.01
N ARG A 57 28.74 -0.59 21.08
CA ARG A 57 27.49 0.04 21.55
C ARG A 57 26.91 0.95 20.47
N GLY A 58 25.59 1.00 20.33
CA GLY A 58 24.91 1.77 19.30
C GLY A 58 25.12 1.25 17.87
N ALA A 59 25.71 0.06 17.71
CA ALA A 59 25.74 -0.66 16.43
C ALA A 59 24.32 -0.82 15.86
N ARG A 60 24.18 -0.86 14.53
CA ARG A 60 22.88 -1.09 13.89
C ARG A 60 22.76 -2.56 13.49
N VAL A 61 21.76 -3.23 14.06
CA VAL A 61 21.42 -4.63 13.81
C VAL A 61 20.23 -4.66 12.88
N VAL A 62 20.47 -4.90 11.60
CA VAL A 62 19.41 -5.08 10.61
C VAL A 62 18.76 -6.44 10.79
N ILE A 63 17.44 -6.46 10.87
CA ILE A 63 16.63 -7.67 11.05
C ILE A 63 15.77 -7.82 9.78
N LEU A 64 16.22 -8.69 8.87
CA LEU A 64 15.54 -9.02 7.62
C LEU A 64 14.95 -10.43 7.73
N LEU A 65 13.83 -10.54 8.46
CA LEU A 65 13.15 -11.80 8.73
C LEU A 65 11.65 -11.62 8.55
N GLY A 66 10.99 -12.70 8.12
CA GLY A 66 9.53 -12.85 8.13
C GLY A 66 8.92 -12.90 9.54
N ASN A 67 7.68 -13.35 9.60
CA ASN A 67 6.94 -13.52 10.84
C ASN A 67 7.34 -14.84 11.51
N ARG A 68 8.31 -14.76 12.42
CA ARG A 68 8.87 -15.91 13.14
C ARG A 68 9.40 -15.52 14.51
N VAL A 69 9.57 -16.50 15.39
CA VAL A 69 10.08 -16.33 16.76
C VAL A 69 11.45 -15.66 16.75
N GLU A 70 12.35 -16.06 15.82
CA GLU A 70 13.70 -15.48 15.75
C GLU A 70 13.69 -13.98 15.41
N ASN A 71 12.63 -13.45 14.82
CA ASN A 71 12.48 -12.01 14.60
C ASN A 71 12.37 -11.27 15.95
N VAL A 72 11.54 -11.79 16.87
CA VAL A 72 11.40 -11.27 18.23
C VAL A 72 12.69 -11.47 19.04
N GLU A 73 13.31 -12.65 18.94
CA GLU A 73 14.62 -12.90 19.56
C GLU A 73 15.67 -11.89 19.07
N SER A 74 15.62 -11.50 17.80
CA SER A 74 16.53 -10.51 17.20
C SER A 74 16.32 -9.09 17.74
N TYR A 75 15.07 -8.67 17.95
CA TYR A 75 14.77 -7.39 18.63
C TYR A 75 15.37 -7.36 20.03
N LEU A 76 15.16 -8.44 20.80
CA LEU A 76 15.67 -8.56 22.16
C LEU A 76 17.20 -8.66 22.18
N THR A 77 17.79 -9.38 21.24
CA THR A 77 19.25 -9.48 21.09
C THR A 77 19.88 -8.10 20.87
N ALA A 78 19.29 -7.26 20.01
CA ALA A 78 19.81 -5.92 19.72
C ALA A 78 19.89 -5.05 20.98
N ILE A 79 18.82 -4.97 21.78
CA ILE A 79 18.84 -4.16 23.02
C ILE A 79 19.81 -4.71 24.06
N ARG A 80 19.91 -6.05 24.17
CA ARG A 80 20.76 -6.72 25.15
C ARG A 80 22.24 -6.61 24.80
N ALA A 81 22.55 -6.42 23.51
CA ALA A 81 23.87 -6.06 23.01
C ALA A 81 24.17 -4.55 23.12
N ALA A 82 23.26 -3.75 23.69
CA ALA A 82 23.29 -2.29 23.68
C ALA A 82 23.43 -1.70 22.27
N ALA A 83 22.71 -2.28 21.31
CA ALA A 83 22.67 -1.91 19.91
C ALA A 83 21.27 -1.37 19.52
N VAL A 84 21.16 -0.85 18.30
CA VAL A 84 19.94 -0.32 17.70
C VAL A 84 19.34 -1.37 16.76
N GLY A 85 18.12 -1.82 17.04
CA GLY A 85 17.38 -2.72 16.15
C GLY A 85 16.83 -1.99 14.93
N VAL A 86 17.06 -2.54 13.75
CA VAL A 86 16.63 -1.99 12.46
C VAL A 86 15.80 -3.04 11.71
N PRO A 87 14.51 -3.21 12.03
CA PRO A 87 13.66 -4.17 11.34
C PRO A 87 13.36 -3.71 9.91
N VAL A 88 13.44 -4.65 8.98
CA VAL A 88 13.27 -4.40 7.54
C VAL A 88 12.15 -5.28 6.99
N ASN A 89 11.39 -4.74 6.04
CA ASN A 89 10.42 -5.52 5.31
C ASN A 89 11.13 -6.64 4.53
N PRO A 90 10.88 -7.93 4.80
CA PRO A 90 11.49 -9.02 4.04
C PRO A 90 11.15 -8.97 2.54
N ARG A 91 10.03 -8.32 2.18
CA ARG A 91 9.63 -8.11 0.78
C ARG A 91 10.25 -6.86 0.15
N SER A 92 11.27 -6.25 0.77
CA SER A 92 11.96 -5.09 0.20
C SER A 92 12.70 -5.47 -1.09
N SER A 93 12.67 -4.57 -2.07
CA SER A 93 13.51 -4.69 -3.26
C SER A 93 15.00 -4.55 -2.94
N ASP A 94 15.85 -4.98 -3.87
CA ASP A 94 17.32 -4.88 -3.74
C ASP A 94 17.77 -3.44 -3.49
N ALA A 95 17.14 -2.48 -4.16
CA ALA A 95 17.43 -1.06 -4.01
C ALA A 95 17.04 -0.54 -2.62
N GLU A 96 15.87 -0.94 -2.11
CA GLU A 96 15.42 -0.56 -0.76
C GLU A 96 16.33 -1.15 0.31
N LEU A 97 16.67 -2.43 0.21
CA LEU A 97 17.58 -3.09 1.16
C LEU A 97 18.97 -2.45 1.13
N ALA A 98 19.54 -2.22 -0.06
CA ALA A 98 20.85 -1.58 -0.20
C ALA A 98 20.86 -0.15 0.36
N HIS A 99 19.78 0.62 0.17
CA HIS A 99 19.60 1.93 0.79
C HIS A 99 19.59 1.82 2.32
N ILE A 100 18.77 0.94 2.89
CA ILE A 100 18.65 0.76 4.34
C ILE A 100 19.98 0.33 4.97
N LEU A 101 20.68 -0.64 4.37
CA LEU A 101 21.97 -1.13 4.87
C LEU A 101 23.06 -0.04 4.86
N ARG A 102 23.00 0.87 3.89
CA ARG A 102 23.93 2.00 3.76
C ARG A 102 23.57 3.13 4.71
N ASP A 103 22.32 3.57 4.69
CA ASP A 103 21.82 4.71 5.46
C ASP A 103 21.90 4.46 6.96
N SER A 104 21.50 3.27 7.41
CA SER A 104 21.62 2.87 8.82
C SER A 104 23.07 2.63 9.25
N GLY A 105 24.00 2.44 8.31
CA GLY A 105 25.37 2.01 8.61
C GLY A 105 25.39 0.70 9.39
N ALA A 106 24.60 -0.30 8.95
CA ALA A 106 24.48 -1.60 9.59
C ALA A 106 25.84 -2.29 9.75
N THR A 107 26.09 -2.84 10.94
CA THR A 107 27.29 -3.63 11.25
C THR A 107 26.95 -5.09 11.54
N VAL A 108 25.66 -5.39 11.76
CA VAL A 108 25.13 -6.73 11.91
C VAL A 108 23.90 -6.87 11.02
N VAL A 109 23.76 -7.99 10.32
CA VAL A 109 22.57 -8.37 9.58
C VAL A 109 22.11 -9.75 10.05
N ILE A 110 20.86 -9.84 10.50
CA ILE A 110 20.21 -11.10 10.83
C ILE A 110 19.19 -11.38 9.73
N THR A 111 19.36 -12.49 9.02
CA THR A 111 18.57 -12.85 7.84
C THR A 111 18.35 -14.35 7.77
N ASP A 112 17.45 -14.82 6.93
CA ASP A 112 17.26 -16.24 6.63
C ASP A 112 17.89 -16.63 5.28
N LEU A 113 17.80 -17.91 4.95
CA LEU A 113 18.33 -18.45 3.70
C LEU A 113 17.59 -17.92 2.46
N ALA A 114 16.30 -17.62 2.57
CA ALA A 114 15.49 -17.11 1.46
C ALA A 114 15.95 -15.74 0.99
N HIS A 115 16.39 -14.88 1.93
CA HIS A 115 16.89 -13.54 1.63
C HIS A 115 18.43 -13.47 1.54
N TRP A 116 19.15 -14.59 1.76
CA TRP A 116 20.61 -14.60 1.79
C TRP A 116 21.26 -14.11 0.49
N SER A 117 20.73 -14.51 -0.67
CA SER A 117 21.26 -14.09 -1.98
C SER A 117 21.20 -12.56 -2.15
N GLN A 118 20.10 -11.96 -1.70
CA GLN A 118 19.85 -10.53 -1.72
C GLN A 118 20.82 -9.79 -0.78
N VAL A 119 20.93 -10.26 0.46
CA VAL A 119 21.83 -9.69 1.48
C VAL A 119 23.28 -9.75 1.02
N ARG A 120 23.74 -10.92 0.52
CA ARG A 120 25.11 -11.09 0.02
C ARG A 120 25.42 -10.10 -1.11
N THR A 121 24.47 -9.88 -2.02
CA THR A 121 24.62 -8.92 -3.12
C THR A 121 24.71 -7.49 -2.58
N ALA A 122 23.84 -7.12 -1.64
CA ALA A 122 23.85 -5.79 -1.04
C ALA A 122 25.08 -5.51 -0.15
N LEU A 123 25.73 -6.54 0.36
CA LEU A 123 26.95 -6.48 1.17
C LEU A 123 28.25 -6.70 0.37
N ALA A 124 28.19 -6.74 -0.98
CA ALA A 124 29.39 -6.94 -1.79
C ALA A 124 30.48 -5.91 -1.44
N GLY A 125 31.65 -6.39 -1.02
CA GLY A 125 32.78 -5.56 -0.59
C GLY A 125 32.71 -5.05 0.85
N ARG A 126 31.78 -5.56 1.68
CA ARG A 126 31.60 -5.21 3.10
C ARG A 126 31.80 -6.42 4.02
N ASP A 127 33.00 -6.99 3.99
CA ASP A 127 33.33 -8.20 4.74
C ASP A 127 33.37 -7.99 6.27
N GLU A 128 33.35 -6.74 6.73
CA GLU A 128 33.31 -6.37 8.15
C GLU A 128 31.94 -6.58 8.80
N VAL A 129 30.88 -6.73 8.01
CA VAL A 129 29.50 -6.88 8.51
C VAL A 129 29.29 -8.31 9.02
N VAL A 130 28.89 -8.42 10.29
CA VAL A 130 28.53 -9.72 10.89
C VAL A 130 27.18 -10.16 10.34
N VAL A 131 27.12 -11.33 9.69
CA VAL A 131 25.85 -11.90 9.21
C VAL A 131 25.47 -13.12 10.04
N LEU A 132 24.25 -13.14 10.57
CA LEU A 132 23.65 -14.30 11.24
C LEU A 132 22.55 -14.89 10.35
N LEU A 133 22.67 -16.17 10.01
CA LEU A 133 21.69 -16.91 9.19
C LEU A 133 20.76 -17.76 10.04
N VAL A 134 19.46 -17.52 9.90
CA VAL A 134 18.38 -18.23 10.58
C VAL A 134 17.86 -19.39 9.72
N GLY A 135 17.45 -20.48 10.38
CA GLY A 135 16.72 -21.58 9.74
C GLY A 135 17.57 -22.52 8.88
N THR A 136 18.90 -22.52 9.07
CA THR A 136 19.82 -23.43 8.40
C THR A 136 20.83 -24.02 9.40
N SER A 137 21.25 -25.26 9.15
CA SER A 137 22.34 -25.93 9.87
C SER A 137 23.67 -25.91 9.11
N GLU A 138 23.68 -25.38 7.89
CA GLU A 138 24.86 -25.33 7.04
C GLU A 138 25.13 -23.89 6.59
N VAL A 139 26.42 -23.51 6.62
CA VAL A 139 26.89 -22.22 6.14
C VAL A 139 27.01 -22.29 4.61
N PRO A 140 26.27 -21.48 3.85
CA PRO A 140 26.37 -21.51 2.39
C PRO A 140 27.76 -21.09 1.92
N ALA A 141 28.36 -21.87 1.02
CA ALA A 141 29.62 -21.52 0.38
C ALA A 141 29.45 -20.36 -0.62
N GLY A 142 30.44 -19.47 -0.70
CA GLY A 142 30.47 -18.41 -1.71
C GLY A 142 31.41 -17.26 -1.34
N PRO A 143 31.63 -16.32 -2.27
CA PRO A 143 32.36 -15.08 -1.98
C PRO A 143 31.53 -14.13 -1.09
N GLY A 144 32.21 -13.31 -0.28
CA GLY A 144 31.60 -12.34 0.65
C GLY A 144 31.78 -12.71 2.13
N PRO A 145 31.10 -12.01 3.07
CA PRO A 145 31.20 -12.30 4.49
C PRO A 145 30.68 -13.70 4.78
N ALA A 146 31.49 -14.52 5.45
CA ALA A 146 31.08 -15.85 5.89
C ALA A 146 30.00 -15.72 6.97
N PRO A 147 28.75 -16.14 6.70
CA PRO A 147 27.68 -16.02 7.68
C PRO A 147 27.89 -17.01 8.82
N ARG A 148 27.38 -16.65 10.00
CA ARG A 148 27.36 -17.52 11.18
C ARG A 148 25.96 -18.10 11.36
N LEU A 149 25.86 -19.32 11.88
CA LEU A 149 24.58 -19.96 12.11
C LEU A 149 23.91 -19.34 13.36
N TYR A 150 22.71 -18.80 13.20
CA TYR A 150 21.98 -18.15 14.28
C TYR A 150 21.72 -19.12 15.44
N GLU A 151 21.27 -20.33 15.13
CA GLU A 151 20.90 -21.34 16.13
C GLU A 151 22.12 -21.83 16.94
N GLU A 152 23.30 -21.89 16.33
CA GLU A 152 24.54 -22.21 17.03
C GLU A 152 24.86 -21.14 18.09
N LEU A 153 24.80 -19.86 17.74
CA LEU A 153 25.03 -18.77 18.69
C LEU A 153 23.94 -18.68 19.77
N ALA A 154 22.69 -19.01 19.45
CA ALA A 154 21.60 -18.98 20.41
C ALA A 154 21.67 -20.13 21.46
N THR A 155 22.34 -21.24 21.13
CA THR A 155 22.36 -22.45 21.96
C THR A 155 23.70 -22.73 22.63
N THR A 156 24.78 -22.10 22.18
CA THR A 156 26.13 -22.23 22.77
C THR A 156 26.44 -21.11 23.76
N ASP A 157 27.34 -21.38 24.69
CA ASP A 157 27.77 -20.37 25.66
C ASP A 157 28.54 -19.24 24.96
N ALA A 158 28.17 -18.01 25.31
CA ALA A 158 28.76 -16.81 24.74
C ALA A 158 30.13 -16.51 25.40
N PRO A 159 31.09 -15.98 24.63
CA PRO A 159 32.40 -15.59 25.16
C PRO A 159 32.33 -14.41 26.12
N GLU A 160 31.30 -13.57 26.00
CA GLU A 160 31.04 -12.39 26.82
C GLU A 160 29.58 -12.44 27.33
N PRO A 161 29.26 -11.85 28.49
CA PRO A 161 27.87 -11.70 28.92
C PRO A 161 27.11 -10.69 28.02
N PRO A 162 25.76 -10.76 27.95
CA PRO A 162 24.99 -9.66 27.38
C PRO A 162 25.27 -8.37 28.17
N ARG A 163 25.26 -7.22 27.49
CA ARG A 163 25.56 -5.94 28.12
C ARG A 163 24.42 -5.47 29.03
N ASP A 164 23.18 -5.63 28.57
CA ASP A 164 21.95 -5.34 29.29
C ASP A 164 21.88 -3.94 29.94
N ASP A 165 22.58 -2.95 29.37
CA ASP A 165 22.77 -1.62 29.93
C ASP A 165 22.42 -0.48 28.96
N LEU A 166 21.65 -0.78 27.90
CA LEU A 166 21.03 0.24 27.06
C LEU A 166 20.00 1.01 27.89
N GLY A 167 20.20 2.32 28.05
CA GLY A 167 19.32 3.19 28.80
C GLY A 167 17.92 3.27 28.18
N LEU A 168 16.92 3.57 29.01
CA LEU A 168 15.53 3.73 28.56
C LEU A 168 15.36 4.86 27.53
N ASP A 169 16.21 5.87 27.60
CA ASP A 169 16.18 7.08 26.77
C ASP A 169 17.24 7.06 25.66
N ASP A 170 18.06 6.01 25.59
CA ASP A 170 18.97 5.79 24.48
C ASP A 170 18.20 5.34 23.23
N VAL A 171 18.76 5.64 22.05
CA VAL A 171 18.21 5.15 20.77
C VAL A 171 18.24 3.62 20.81
N ALA A 172 17.07 3.01 20.71
CA ALA A 172 16.91 1.56 20.72
C ALA A 172 16.48 1.03 19.35
N TRP A 173 15.72 1.83 18.58
CA TRP A 173 15.11 1.37 17.34
C TRP A 173 15.22 2.40 16.22
N MET A 174 15.41 1.90 15.01
CA MET A 174 15.34 2.66 13.78
C MET A 174 14.37 1.96 12.82
N LEU A 175 13.13 2.44 12.73
CA LEU A 175 12.11 1.87 11.85
C LEU A 175 12.01 2.70 10.57
N TYR A 176 12.20 2.07 9.42
CA TYR A 176 12.10 2.76 8.14
C TYR A 176 10.64 2.96 7.72
N THR A 177 10.33 4.17 7.25
CA THR A 177 9.02 4.54 6.69
C THR A 177 9.18 4.97 5.24
N SER A 178 8.15 4.77 4.40
CA SER A 178 8.11 5.27 3.03
C SER A 178 8.12 6.80 3.04
N GLY A 179 9.31 7.41 2.90
CA GLY A 179 9.50 8.85 2.96
C GLY A 179 8.74 9.58 1.85
N THR A 180 8.42 10.86 2.07
CA THR A 180 7.81 11.74 1.06
C THR A 180 8.71 11.97 -0.16
N THR A 181 10.03 11.85 0.02
CA THR A 181 11.06 12.08 -1.01
C THR A 181 11.34 10.86 -1.89
N GLY A 182 10.64 9.73 -1.69
CA GLY A 182 10.80 8.50 -2.47
C GLY A 182 11.78 7.48 -1.88
N LEU A 183 12.70 7.88 -1.02
CA LEU A 183 13.57 6.97 -0.26
C LEU A 183 13.07 6.77 1.18
N PRO A 184 13.15 5.54 1.73
CA PRO A 184 12.76 5.29 3.11
C PRO A 184 13.55 6.13 4.13
N LYS A 185 12.87 6.63 5.17
CA LYS A 185 13.47 7.41 6.27
C LYS A 185 13.47 6.62 7.56
N GLY A 186 14.61 6.54 8.25
CA GLY A 186 14.72 5.86 9.54
C GLY A 186 14.16 6.71 10.68
N VAL A 187 13.11 6.23 11.35
CA VAL A 187 12.52 6.87 12.54
C VAL A 187 13.23 6.37 13.80
N LEU A 188 13.84 7.27 14.56
CA LEU A 188 14.56 6.94 15.79
C LEU A 188 13.64 6.96 17.00
N SER A 189 13.64 5.90 17.78
CA SER A 189 12.85 5.79 19.02
C SER A 189 13.60 5.07 20.14
N THR A 190 13.09 5.19 21.36
CA THR A 190 13.70 4.65 22.57
C THR A 190 12.87 3.50 23.15
N GLN A 191 13.40 2.79 24.14
CA GLN A 191 12.58 1.84 24.90
C GLN A 191 11.47 2.56 25.64
N ARG A 192 11.75 3.73 26.24
CA ARG A 192 10.76 4.53 26.99
C ARG A 192 9.58 4.91 26.11
N SER A 193 9.81 5.36 24.88
CA SER A 193 8.72 5.82 24.01
C SER A 193 7.74 4.70 23.65
N CYS A 194 8.26 3.49 23.39
CA CYS A 194 7.45 2.31 23.11
C CYS A 194 6.73 1.79 24.36
N LEU A 195 7.43 1.68 25.49
CA LEU A 195 6.87 1.23 26.76
C LEU A 195 5.87 2.22 27.34
N TRP A 196 5.97 3.50 27.03
CA TRP A 196 4.93 4.47 27.35
C TRP A 196 3.61 4.07 26.72
N SER A 197 3.58 3.81 25.40
CA SER A 197 2.38 3.36 24.69
C SER A 197 1.81 2.08 25.32
N VAL A 198 2.66 1.13 25.72
CA VAL A 198 2.21 -0.07 26.46
C VAL A 198 1.56 0.31 27.80
N SER A 199 2.24 1.10 28.62
CA SER A 199 1.81 1.45 29.97
C SER A 199 0.54 2.33 30.01
N ALA A 200 0.37 3.21 29.03
CA ALA A 200 -0.69 4.22 29.00
C ALA A 200 -1.87 3.84 28.10
N CYS A 201 -1.64 2.96 27.12
CA CYS A 201 -2.65 2.53 26.14
C CYS A 201 -3.01 1.05 26.30
N TYR A 202 -2.14 0.14 25.85
CA TYR A 202 -2.54 -1.24 25.58
C TYR A 202 -2.89 -2.02 26.86
N VAL A 203 -2.16 -1.80 27.95
CA VAL A 203 -2.49 -2.45 29.23
C VAL A 203 -3.76 -1.86 29.85
N PRO A 204 -3.89 -0.55 30.10
CA PRO A 204 -5.08 -0.02 30.78
C PRO A 204 -6.35 0.04 29.93
N LEU A 205 -6.25 0.16 28.59
CA LEU A 205 -7.41 0.31 27.71
C LEU A 205 -7.86 -1.01 27.09
N LEU A 206 -6.93 -1.91 26.75
CA LEU A 206 -7.25 -3.22 26.19
C LEU A 206 -7.16 -4.33 27.24
N GLY A 207 -6.60 -4.05 28.42
CA GLY A 207 -6.43 -5.04 29.47
C GLY A 207 -5.33 -6.05 29.15
N LEU A 208 -4.39 -5.77 28.24
CA LEU A 208 -3.32 -6.72 27.90
C LEU A 208 -2.56 -7.12 29.16
N SER A 209 -2.43 -8.41 29.38
CA SER A 209 -1.96 -8.99 30.64
C SER A 209 -1.22 -10.29 30.40
N GLN A 210 -0.63 -10.83 31.47
CA GLN A 210 -0.06 -12.17 31.42
C GLN A 210 -1.10 -13.24 31.03
N ASP A 211 -2.39 -13.08 31.32
CA ASP A 211 -3.35 -14.14 31.05
C ASP A 211 -3.79 -14.20 29.58
N ASP A 212 -3.23 -13.34 28.73
CA ASP A 212 -3.57 -13.28 27.32
C ASP A 212 -2.78 -14.25 26.45
N HIS A 213 -3.50 -14.85 25.50
CA HIS A 213 -2.96 -15.57 24.36
C HIS A 213 -3.28 -14.79 23.09
N VAL A 214 -2.26 -14.18 22.50
CA VAL A 214 -2.37 -13.27 21.36
C VAL A 214 -2.14 -14.03 20.05
N LEU A 215 -3.08 -13.95 19.11
CA LEU A 215 -2.89 -14.40 17.74
C LEU A 215 -2.38 -13.25 16.88
N TRP A 216 -1.20 -13.41 16.29
CA TRP A 216 -0.46 -12.33 15.62
C TRP A 216 -0.16 -12.64 14.14
N PRO A 217 -1.01 -12.19 13.20
CA PRO A 217 -0.79 -12.38 11.77
C PRO A 217 -0.20 -11.15 11.05
N LEU A 218 0.01 -10.03 11.76
CA LEU A 218 0.54 -8.81 11.14
C LEU A 218 2.07 -8.83 11.01
N PRO A 219 2.67 -8.14 10.03
CA PRO A 219 4.12 -8.21 9.82
C PRO A 219 4.92 -7.64 11.00
N LEU A 220 5.87 -8.41 11.53
CA LEU A 220 6.66 -8.08 12.72
C LEU A 220 7.56 -6.86 12.56
N PHE A 221 7.98 -6.53 11.32
CA PHE A 221 8.81 -5.36 11.06
C PHE A 221 8.06 -4.02 11.19
N HIS A 222 6.71 -4.04 11.23
CA HIS A 222 5.91 -2.83 11.37
C HIS A 222 5.85 -2.33 12.82
N SER A 223 5.71 -1.02 12.98
CA SER A 223 5.71 -0.34 14.29
C SER A 223 4.64 -0.84 15.26
N PHE A 224 3.46 -1.21 14.76
CA PHE A 224 2.40 -1.75 15.62
C PHE A 224 2.79 -3.11 16.23
N ALA A 225 3.40 -3.99 15.42
CA ALA A 225 3.91 -5.28 15.88
C ALA A 225 5.07 -5.11 16.84
N HIS A 226 6.02 -4.24 16.49
CA HIS A 226 7.09 -3.86 17.38
C HIS A 226 6.56 -3.44 18.77
N VAL A 227 5.54 -2.58 18.85
CA VAL A 227 5.08 -2.08 20.15
C VAL A 227 4.21 -3.10 20.90
N VAL A 228 3.24 -3.76 20.25
CA VAL A 228 2.32 -4.66 20.97
C VAL A 228 2.90 -6.07 21.10
N CYS A 229 3.38 -6.67 20.01
CA CYS A 229 3.88 -8.04 19.97
C CYS A 229 5.24 -8.18 20.66
N VAL A 230 6.12 -7.17 20.59
CA VAL A 230 7.42 -7.23 21.28
C VAL A 230 7.34 -6.54 22.64
N HIS A 231 7.16 -5.22 22.70
CA HIS A 231 7.20 -4.49 23.99
C HIS A 231 6.04 -4.86 24.90
N GLY A 232 4.81 -4.93 24.38
CA GLY A 232 3.60 -5.22 25.16
C GLY A 232 3.65 -6.60 25.81
N VAL A 233 4.03 -7.62 25.05
CA VAL A 233 4.12 -9.01 25.52
C VAL A 233 5.23 -9.18 26.54
N ILE A 234 6.41 -8.62 26.30
CA ILE A 234 7.52 -8.67 27.26
C ILE A 234 7.22 -7.87 28.53
N ALA A 235 6.50 -6.76 28.44
CA ALA A 235 6.12 -5.98 29.62
C ALA A 235 5.05 -6.67 30.48
N THR A 236 4.14 -7.43 29.85
CA THR A 236 2.99 -8.02 30.56
C THR A 236 3.20 -9.47 30.94
N GLY A 237 4.04 -10.20 30.20
CA GLY A 237 4.21 -11.63 30.36
C GLY A 237 3.19 -12.47 29.60
N ALA A 238 2.56 -11.94 28.54
CA ALA A 238 1.56 -12.61 27.71
C ALA A 238 2.17 -13.73 26.84
N SER A 239 1.35 -14.52 26.16
CA SER A 239 1.80 -15.52 25.18
C SER A 239 1.36 -15.12 23.78
N VAL A 240 2.15 -15.43 22.75
CA VAL A 240 1.83 -15.08 21.35
C VAL A 240 1.99 -16.28 20.42
N ARG A 241 0.99 -16.53 19.56
CA ARG A 241 1.13 -17.32 18.34
C ARG A 241 1.35 -16.39 17.16
N ILE A 242 2.55 -16.40 16.59
CA ILE A 242 2.91 -15.68 15.36
C ILE A 242 2.43 -16.52 14.17
N VAL A 243 1.84 -15.87 13.18
CA VAL A 243 1.43 -16.49 11.91
C VAL A 243 2.24 -15.86 10.78
N ASP A 244 2.82 -16.68 9.91
CA ASP A 244 3.59 -16.19 8.77
C ASP A 244 2.68 -15.76 7.62
N GLY A 245 2.41 -14.46 7.58
CA GLY A 245 1.50 -13.87 6.61
C GLY A 245 0.05 -13.79 7.12
N LEU A 246 -0.76 -13.11 6.30
CA LEU A 246 -2.17 -12.85 6.57
C LEU A 246 -3.05 -13.74 5.68
N ALA A 247 -2.73 -15.02 5.55
CA ALA A 247 -3.66 -15.96 4.93
C ALA A 247 -4.86 -16.12 5.88
N PRO A 248 -6.06 -15.65 5.51
CA PRO A 248 -7.18 -15.62 6.45
C PRO A 248 -7.59 -17.02 6.94
N ASP A 249 -7.39 -18.05 6.12
CA ASP A 249 -7.72 -19.44 6.46
C ASP A 249 -6.79 -20.05 7.53
N ASP A 250 -5.54 -19.61 7.62
CA ASP A 250 -4.63 -20.04 8.68
C ASP A 250 -5.09 -19.49 10.03
N VAL A 251 -5.55 -18.23 10.05
CA VAL A 251 -6.14 -17.61 11.24
C VAL A 251 -7.41 -18.35 11.68
N VAL A 252 -8.28 -18.72 10.73
CA VAL A 252 -9.47 -19.53 11.01
C VAL A 252 -9.11 -20.89 11.59
N SER A 253 -8.11 -21.57 11.01
CA SER A 253 -7.67 -22.88 11.46
C SER A 253 -7.14 -22.81 12.90
N LEU A 254 -6.29 -21.83 13.20
CA LEU A 254 -5.78 -21.61 14.55
C LEU A 254 -6.90 -21.27 15.54
N LEU A 255 -7.84 -20.39 15.18
CA LEU A 255 -8.99 -20.07 16.04
C LEU A 255 -9.87 -21.29 16.37
N ARG A 256 -9.87 -22.34 15.53
CA ARG A 256 -10.54 -23.61 15.80
C ARG A 256 -9.72 -24.54 16.69
N GLU A 257 -8.39 -24.46 16.62
CA GLU A 257 -7.47 -25.33 17.34
C GLU A 257 -7.25 -24.90 18.79
N ASP A 258 -7.19 -23.59 19.04
CA ASP A 258 -6.84 -23.05 20.37
C ASP A 258 -7.64 -21.79 20.73
N ARG A 259 -7.65 -21.45 22.02
CA ARG A 259 -8.36 -20.32 22.60
C ARG A 259 -7.46 -19.09 22.67
N TYR A 260 -7.57 -18.25 21.66
CA TYR A 260 -6.97 -16.93 21.65
C TYR A 260 -7.86 -15.91 22.34
N THR A 261 -7.27 -15.01 23.11
CA THR A 261 -7.99 -13.92 23.82
C THR A 261 -7.87 -12.59 23.08
N PHE A 262 -6.83 -12.44 22.25
CA PHE A 262 -6.48 -11.19 21.60
C PHE A 262 -6.15 -11.46 20.13
N LEU A 263 -6.79 -10.74 19.22
CA LEU A 263 -6.51 -10.83 17.78
C LEU A 263 -6.23 -9.43 17.22
N VAL A 264 -5.17 -9.30 16.44
CA VAL A 264 -4.86 -8.08 15.70
C VAL A 264 -4.98 -8.34 14.21
N GLY A 265 -5.65 -7.45 13.49
CA GLY A 265 -5.89 -7.62 12.07
C GLY A 265 -6.08 -6.33 11.29
N VAL A 266 -6.32 -6.52 10.01
CA VAL A 266 -6.77 -5.48 9.07
C VAL A 266 -8.23 -5.78 8.68
N PRO A 267 -8.98 -4.81 8.13
CA PRO A 267 -10.41 -5.00 7.80
C PRO A 267 -10.72 -6.26 6.97
N THR A 268 -9.86 -6.61 6.01
CA THR A 268 -10.04 -7.78 5.13
C THR A 268 -10.08 -9.10 5.91
N LEU A 269 -9.25 -9.25 6.94
CA LEU A 269 -9.26 -10.43 7.81
C LEU A 269 -10.61 -10.54 8.53
N TYR A 270 -11.11 -9.44 9.09
CA TYR A 270 -12.37 -9.45 9.85
C TYR A 270 -13.59 -9.72 8.96
N HIS A 271 -13.61 -9.20 7.73
CA HIS A 271 -14.64 -9.57 6.74
C HIS A 271 -14.62 -11.08 6.45
N HIS A 272 -13.44 -11.67 6.29
CA HIS A 272 -13.30 -13.12 6.08
C HIS A 272 -13.81 -13.93 7.27
N LEU A 273 -13.43 -13.54 8.50
CA LEU A 273 -13.89 -14.22 9.71
C LEU A 273 -15.42 -14.18 9.84
N ILE A 274 -16.06 -13.04 9.55
CA ILE A 274 -17.52 -12.93 9.54
C ILE A 274 -18.14 -13.87 8.49
N ARG A 275 -17.57 -13.91 7.28
CA ARG A 275 -18.04 -14.80 6.22
C ARG A 275 -18.01 -16.26 6.67
N VAL A 276 -16.85 -16.72 7.13
CA VAL A 276 -16.65 -18.11 7.59
C VAL A 276 -17.57 -18.44 8.76
N ALA A 277 -17.75 -17.52 9.72
CA ALA A 277 -18.68 -17.73 10.83
C ALA A 277 -20.13 -17.94 10.37
N ARG A 278 -20.56 -17.21 9.34
CA ARG A 278 -21.92 -17.32 8.77
C ARG A 278 -22.11 -18.54 7.87
N THR A 279 -21.07 -19.02 7.20
CA THR A 279 -21.15 -20.15 6.24
C THR A 279 -20.81 -21.50 6.86
N ASP A 280 -19.70 -21.58 7.57
CA ASP A 280 -19.06 -22.85 7.96
C ASP A 280 -19.04 -23.09 9.47
N GLY A 281 -19.56 -22.13 10.25
CA GLY A 281 -19.49 -22.16 11.71
C GLY A 281 -18.06 -21.90 12.20
N LEU A 282 -17.84 -20.71 12.74
CA LEU A 282 -16.63 -20.34 13.46
C LEU A 282 -17.06 -19.75 14.80
N ASP A 283 -16.68 -20.43 15.85
CA ASP A 283 -16.78 -19.93 17.21
C ASP A 283 -15.47 -19.22 17.56
N ALA A 284 -15.57 -17.99 18.06
CA ALA A 284 -14.45 -17.24 18.59
C ALA A 284 -14.76 -16.58 19.95
N TYR A 285 -15.62 -17.21 20.78
CA TYR A 285 -16.07 -16.65 22.07
C TYR A 285 -14.93 -16.38 23.09
N SER A 286 -13.74 -16.95 22.90
CA SER A 286 -12.58 -16.66 23.75
C SER A 286 -11.96 -15.30 23.46
N LEU A 287 -12.17 -14.75 22.26
CA LEU A 287 -11.67 -13.43 21.91
C LEU A 287 -12.35 -12.39 22.80
N ARG A 288 -11.56 -11.56 23.46
CA ARG A 288 -12.05 -10.43 24.26
C ARG A 288 -11.61 -9.08 23.69
N VAL A 289 -10.56 -9.07 22.86
CA VAL A 289 -10.07 -7.89 22.16
C VAL A 289 -9.74 -8.24 20.71
N CYS A 290 -10.32 -7.48 19.78
CA CYS A 290 -9.96 -7.53 18.37
C CYS A 290 -9.55 -6.13 17.92
N VAL A 291 -8.28 -5.92 17.56
CA VAL A 291 -7.77 -4.61 17.16
C VAL A 291 -7.63 -4.52 15.65
N VAL A 292 -8.30 -3.53 15.05
CA VAL A 292 -8.12 -3.16 13.66
C VAL A 292 -7.07 -2.06 13.57
N THR A 293 -6.10 -2.24 12.69
CA THR A 293 -5.12 -1.20 12.39
C THR A 293 -4.77 -1.18 10.91
N GLY A 294 -3.99 -0.19 10.47
CA GLY A 294 -3.50 -0.09 9.10
C GLY A 294 -4.49 0.51 8.10
N ALA A 295 -5.80 0.44 8.33
CA ALA A 295 -6.84 1.05 7.50
C ALA A 295 -8.06 1.48 8.33
N VAL A 296 -8.90 2.35 7.76
CA VAL A 296 -10.13 2.83 8.41
C VAL A 296 -11.12 1.68 8.56
N THR A 297 -11.65 1.49 9.76
CA THR A 297 -12.74 0.55 10.01
C THR A 297 -14.08 1.21 9.71
N THR A 298 -14.87 0.61 8.81
CA THR A 298 -16.24 1.10 8.55
C THR A 298 -17.16 0.73 9.71
N ALA A 299 -18.18 1.55 9.94
CA ALA A 299 -19.21 1.26 10.94
C ALA A 299 -19.94 -0.06 10.64
N ALA A 300 -20.18 -0.35 9.35
CA ALA A 300 -20.80 -1.59 8.91
C ALA A 300 -19.97 -2.82 9.29
N LEU A 301 -18.64 -2.79 9.10
CA LEU A 301 -17.74 -3.88 9.52
C LEU A 301 -17.73 -4.04 11.04
N GLY A 302 -17.63 -2.93 11.78
CA GLY A 302 -17.65 -2.95 13.25
C GLY A 302 -18.91 -3.60 13.82
N ASN A 303 -20.08 -3.17 13.33
CA ASN A 303 -21.37 -3.71 13.75
C ASN A 303 -21.53 -5.17 13.35
N ALA A 304 -21.20 -5.53 12.11
CA ALA A 304 -21.32 -6.90 11.63
C ALA A 304 -20.41 -7.88 12.41
N PHE A 305 -19.24 -7.42 12.83
CA PHE A 305 -18.33 -8.23 13.65
C PHE A 305 -18.87 -8.40 15.08
N GLU A 306 -19.37 -7.32 15.70
CA GLU A 306 -20.00 -7.39 17.04
C GLU A 306 -21.25 -8.28 17.03
N ASP A 307 -22.10 -8.18 16.02
CA ASP A 307 -23.29 -9.04 15.86
C ASP A 307 -22.93 -10.52 15.69
N THR A 308 -21.79 -10.81 15.05
CA THR A 308 -21.37 -12.18 14.74
C THR A 308 -20.65 -12.85 15.90
N PHE A 309 -19.75 -12.13 16.59
CA PHE A 309 -18.87 -12.69 17.61
C PHE A 309 -19.13 -12.18 19.03
N GLY A 310 -19.97 -11.17 19.21
CA GLY A 310 -20.23 -10.53 20.51
C GLY A 310 -19.05 -9.69 21.04
N VAL A 311 -18.07 -9.39 20.19
CA VAL A 311 -16.85 -8.65 20.54
C VAL A 311 -16.71 -7.45 19.61
N ARG A 312 -16.33 -6.30 20.17
CA ARG A 312 -16.12 -5.08 19.40
C ARG A 312 -14.76 -5.05 18.73
N LEU A 313 -14.74 -4.57 17.49
CA LEU A 313 -13.52 -4.12 16.85
C LEU A 313 -13.04 -2.82 17.47
N VAL A 314 -11.79 -2.81 17.90
CA VAL A 314 -11.09 -1.65 18.43
C VAL A 314 -10.26 -1.04 17.31
N ASP A 315 -10.70 0.12 16.81
CA ASP A 315 -9.91 0.95 15.92
C ASP A 315 -8.79 1.68 16.70
N SER A 316 -7.59 1.69 16.12
CA SER A 316 -6.39 2.33 16.65
C SER A 316 -5.68 3.13 15.56
N TYR A 317 -5.60 4.45 15.74
CA TYR A 317 -4.84 5.35 14.87
C TYR A 317 -3.50 5.72 15.51
N GLY A 318 -2.44 5.60 14.73
CA GLY A 318 -1.07 5.87 15.16
C GLY A 318 -0.08 5.87 14.00
N SER A 319 1.18 6.19 14.30
CA SER A 319 2.27 6.20 13.33
C SER A 319 3.54 5.57 13.89
N THR A 320 4.52 5.31 13.02
CA THR A 320 5.85 4.86 13.46
C THR A 320 6.52 5.90 14.35
N GLU A 321 6.34 7.17 14.02
CA GLU A 321 6.86 8.34 14.75
C GLU A 321 6.24 8.54 16.13
N THR A 322 5.19 7.80 16.48
CA THR A 322 4.51 7.89 17.78
C THR A 322 4.58 6.59 18.57
N CYS A 323 5.40 5.63 18.14
CA CYS A 323 5.64 4.36 18.84
C CYS A 323 4.33 3.68 19.32
N GLY A 324 3.29 3.68 18.48
CA GLY A 324 1.98 3.11 18.81
C GLY A 324 0.83 4.06 18.55
N ALA A 325 -0.26 3.87 19.31
CA ALA A 325 -1.51 4.61 19.12
C ALA A 325 -1.42 6.07 19.61
N ILE A 326 -1.94 6.99 18.80
CA ILE A 326 -2.26 8.38 19.15
C ILE A 326 -3.67 8.45 19.72
N THR A 327 -4.62 7.80 19.05
CA THR A 327 -5.99 7.63 19.51
C THR A 327 -6.38 6.17 19.46
N MET A 328 -7.33 5.79 20.31
CA MET A 328 -7.87 4.44 20.30
C MET A 328 -9.32 4.44 20.74
N SER A 329 -10.14 3.65 20.06
CA SER A 329 -11.48 3.33 20.54
C SER A 329 -11.40 2.39 21.76
N ARG A 330 -12.51 2.26 22.51
CA ARG A 330 -12.54 1.40 23.69
C ARG A 330 -13.27 0.09 23.38
N PRO A 331 -12.84 -1.05 23.95
CA PRO A 331 -13.58 -2.32 23.86
C PRO A 331 -15.02 -2.23 24.40
N SER A 332 -15.30 -1.22 25.24
CA SER A 332 -16.62 -0.97 25.83
C SER A 332 -16.91 0.53 25.92
N GLY A 333 -18.19 0.90 25.90
CA GLY A 333 -18.64 2.30 26.06
C GLY A 333 -19.26 2.87 24.78
N ALA A 334 -19.28 4.21 24.67
CA ALA A 334 -19.83 4.90 23.51
C ALA A 334 -18.96 4.67 22.26
N GLN A 335 -19.61 4.38 21.14
CA GLN A 335 -19.00 4.27 19.81
C GLN A 335 -19.47 5.43 18.94
N VAL A 336 -18.51 6.01 18.22
CA VAL A 336 -18.78 6.99 17.17
C VAL A 336 -18.41 6.33 15.85
N PRO A 337 -19.38 6.00 14.99
CA PRO A 337 -19.14 5.43 13.67
C PRO A 337 -18.04 6.16 12.89
N GLY A 338 -17.04 5.42 12.39
CA GLY A 338 -15.92 5.97 11.61
C GLY A 338 -14.83 6.67 12.44
N SER A 339 -14.99 6.77 13.77
CA SER A 339 -13.97 7.34 14.65
C SER A 339 -12.86 6.35 14.99
N CYS A 340 -11.63 6.83 15.03
CA CYS A 340 -10.47 6.13 15.59
C CYS A 340 -10.33 6.33 17.12
N GLY A 341 -11.42 6.75 17.79
CA GLY A 341 -11.50 6.94 19.22
C GLY A 341 -10.95 8.27 19.73
N GLN A 342 -10.65 8.30 21.02
CA GLN A 342 -10.15 9.49 21.73
C GLN A 342 -8.63 9.42 21.89
N PRO A 343 -7.95 10.55 22.13
CA PRO A 343 -6.52 10.56 22.45
C PRO A 343 -6.17 9.62 23.61
N VAL A 344 -5.09 8.87 23.42
CA VAL A 344 -4.54 7.98 24.44
C VAL A 344 -4.11 8.80 25.68
N PRO A 345 -4.33 8.29 26.90
CA PRO A 345 -3.95 8.99 28.12
C PRO A 345 -2.49 9.48 28.13
N GLY A 346 -2.31 10.75 28.49
CA GLY A 346 -1.01 11.40 28.59
C GLY A 346 -0.45 11.95 27.28
N LEU A 347 -1.15 11.76 26.15
CA LEU A 347 -0.86 12.47 24.91
C LEU A 347 -1.63 13.78 24.85
N LYS A 348 -0.99 14.81 24.29
CA LYS A 348 -1.67 16.04 23.87
C LYS A 348 -1.90 15.95 22.37
N VAL A 349 -3.14 16.18 21.94
CA VAL A 349 -3.53 16.17 20.53
C VAL A 349 -4.25 17.48 20.20
N ARG A 350 -3.78 18.16 19.16
CA ARG A 350 -4.39 19.36 18.57
C ARG A 350 -4.81 19.06 17.15
N LEU A 351 -5.87 19.72 16.69
CA LEU A 351 -6.22 19.81 15.28
C LEU A 351 -5.94 21.24 14.84
N VAL A 352 -5.01 21.41 13.91
CA VAL A 352 -4.44 22.73 13.58
C VAL A 352 -4.75 23.10 12.13
N ASP A 353 -5.23 24.32 11.90
CA ASP A 353 -5.39 24.85 10.55
C ASP A 353 -4.01 25.15 9.96
N GLN A 354 -3.74 24.61 8.78
CA GLN A 354 -2.40 24.67 8.18
C GLN A 354 -1.98 26.08 7.72
N ARG A 355 -2.95 26.98 7.49
CA ARG A 355 -2.71 28.33 6.98
C ARG A 355 -2.40 29.30 8.12
N THR A 356 -3.09 29.13 9.24
CA THR A 356 -3.02 30.02 10.40
C THR A 356 -2.07 29.50 11.48
N GLY A 357 -1.91 28.17 11.59
CA GLY A 357 -1.19 27.54 12.71
C GLY A 357 -1.99 27.51 14.03
N GLU A 358 -3.27 27.89 13.97
CA GLU A 358 -4.16 27.95 15.13
C GLU A 358 -5.04 26.68 15.25
N ASP A 359 -5.60 26.44 16.44
CA ASP A 359 -6.50 25.30 16.65
C ASP A 359 -7.82 25.53 15.90
N VAL A 360 -8.31 24.47 15.25
CA VAL A 360 -9.62 24.52 14.61
C VAL A 360 -10.75 24.32 15.62
N GLU A 361 -11.90 24.93 15.34
CA GLU A 361 -13.13 24.74 16.10
C GLU A 361 -13.60 23.28 16.08
N VAL A 362 -14.44 22.90 17.05
CA VAL A 362 -15.04 21.56 17.09
C VAL A 362 -15.81 21.27 15.79
N GLY A 363 -15.63 20.07 15.24
CA GLY A 363 -16.22 19.64 13.98
C GLY A 363 -15.51 20.14 12.71
N ALA A 364 -14.66 21.17 12.80
CA ALA A 364 -13.82 21.61 11.70
C ALA A 364 -12.64 20.65 11.49
N GLU A 365 -12.13 20.62 10.26
CA GLU A 365 -11.00 19.78 9.86
C GLU A 365 -9.68 20.49 10.10
N GLY A 366 -8.71 19.79 10.67
CA GLY A 366 -7.35 20.30 10.88
C GLY A 366 -6.30 19.20 10.84
N GLU A 367 -5.03 19.59 10.75
CA GLU A 367 -3.88 18.69 10.82
C GLU A 367 -3.72 18.16 12.25
N VAL A 368 -3.55 16.85 12.40
CA VAL A 368 -3.32 16.22 13.70
C VAL A 368 -1.89 16.51 14.15
N TRP A 369 -1.76 17.26 15.24
CA TRP A 369 -0.49 17.55 15.91
C TRP A 369 -0.45 16.82 17.24
N VAL A 370 0.64 16.10 17.51
CA VAL A 370 0.76 15.23 18.69
C VAL A 370 1.97 15.61 19.51
N ARG A 371 1.82 15.65 20.83
CA ARG A 371 2.92 15.83 21.76
C ARG A 371 2.78 14.85 22.91
N GLY A 372 3.83 14.07 23.17
CA GLY A 372 3.84 13.11 24.25
C GLY A 372 5.16 12.35 24.33
N PRO A 373 5.34 11.53 25.38
CA PRO A 373 6.56 10.76 25.61
C PRO A 373 6.76 9.59 24.63
N ASN A 374 5.76 9.25 23.83
CA ASN A 374 5.83 8.23 22.78
C ASN A 374 6.34 8.75 21.43
N VAL A 375 6.49 10.07 21.28
CA VAL A 375 6.98 10.69 20.04
C VAL A 375 8.44 10.33 19.81
N MET A 376 8.79 10.09 18.55
CA MET A 376 10.15 9.80 18.09
C MET A 376 11.17 10.86 18.51
N LEU A 377 12.44 10.48 18.49
CA LEU A 377 13.55 11.43 18.66
C LEU A 377 13.79 12.27 17.40
N GLY A 378 13.48 11.73 16.22
CA GLY A 378 13.67 12.36 14.93
C GLY A 378 13.97 11.36 13.82
N TYR A 379 14.26 11.88 12.63
CA TYR A 379 14.67 11.08 11.48
C TYR A 379 16.20 10.95 11.41
N HIS A 380 16.68 9.73 11.23
CA HIS A 380 18.11 9.42 11.10
C HIS A 380 18.73 10.20 9.93
N ASN A 381 19.85 10.87 10.20
CA ASN A 381 20.60 11.68 9.24
C ASN A 381 19.77 12.72 8.44
N GLN A 382 18.63 13.16 8.99
CA GLN A 382 17.74 14.12 8.34
C GLN A 382 17.28 15.23 9.31
N PRO A 383 18.21 16.13 9.73
CA PRO A 383 17.89 17.19 10.69
C PRO A 383 16.82 18.17 10.18
N GLU A 384 16.81 18.50 8.89
CA GLU A 384 15.82 19.41 8.30
C GLU A 384 14.40 18.81 8.28
N ALA A 385 14.29 17.53 7.88
CA ALA A 385 13.02 16.81 7.94
C ALA A 385 12.55 16.64 9.39
N THR A 386 13.49 16.45 10.33
CA THR A 386 13.19 16.37 11.76
C THR A 386 12.65 17.70 12.29
N ALA A 387 13.31 18.82 11.99
CA ALA A 387 12.86 20.14 12.39
C ALA A 387 11.48 20.51 11.79
N THR A 388 11.22 20.06 10.56
CA THR A 388 9.92 20.28 9.91
C THR A 388 8.81 19.45 10.56
N ALA A 389 9.11 18.20 10.94
CA ALA A 389 8.13 17.30 11.54
C ALA A 389 7.93 17.54 13.04
N LEU A 390 8.96 17.97 13.76
CA LEU A 390 8.97 18.25 15.20
C LEU A 390 9.13 19.75 15.45
N ASP A 391 8.02 20.48 15.40
CA ASP A 391 8.00 21.94 15.59
C ASP A 391 7.40 22.31 16.95
N GLY A 392 8.11 23.14 17.72
CA GLY A 392 7.66 23.58 19.06
C GLY A 392 7.33 22.44 20.04
N GLY A 393 7.95 21.26 19.87
CA GLY A 393 7.66 20.04 20.65
C GLY A 393 6.39 19.30 20.23
N TRP A 394 5.81 19.66 19.07
CA TRP A 394 4.69 18.95 18.43
C TRP A 394 5.18 18.18 17.22
N TYR A 395 4.81 16.91 17.15
CA TYR A 395 4.90 16.11 15.94
C TYR A 395 3.72 16.39 15.02
N ARG A 396 4.03 16.87 13.81
CA ARG A 396 3.08 17.12 12.73
C ARG A 396 2.91 15.84 11.91
N THR A 397 1.74 15.22 12.03
CA THR A 397 1.51 13.88 11.45
C THR A 397 1.36 13.91 9.92
N GLY A 398 0.96 15.04 9.35
CA GLY A 398 0.50 15.11 7.96
C GLY A 398 -0.90 14.52 7.72
N ASP A 399 -1.57 14.01 8.76
CA ASP A 399 -2.93 13.47 8.70
C ASP A 399 -3.96 14.57 9.04
N LEU A 400 -5.08 14.57 8.33
CA LEU A 400 -6.23 15.46 8.55
C LEU A 400 -7.30 14.72 9.33
N ALA A 401 -7.94 15.41 10.28
CA ALA A 401 -9.01 14.85 11.07
C ALA A 401 -10.04 15.91 11.48
N ARG A 402 -11.21 15.42 11.89
CA ARG A 402 -12.22 16.18 12.64
C ARG A 402 -12.35 15.62 14.05
N ARG A 403 -12.66 16.48 15.00
CA ARG A 403 -12.93 16.12 16.40
C ARG A 403 -14.33 16.57 16.79
N ASP A 404 -15.11 15.66 17.34
CA ASP A 404 -16.46 15.97 17.84
C ASP A 404 -16.46 16.57 19.26
N GLU A 405 -17.63 16.95 19.76
CA GLU A 405 -17.81 17.53 21.10
C GLU A 405 -17.39 16.60 22.24
N LEU A 406 -17.43 15.28 22.00
CA LEU A 406 -17.01 14.26 22.95
C LEU A 406 -15.51 13.94 22.84
N GLY A 407 -14.78 14.58 21.93
CA GLY A 407 -13.34 14.41 21.73
C GLY A 407 -12.96 13.17 20.93
N TYR A 408 -13.90 12.54 20.23
CA TYR A 408 -13.62 11.45 19.30
C TYR A 408 -13.08 12.02 17.99
N LEU A 409 -12.01 11.42 17.48
CA LEU A 409 -11.36 11.83 16.25
C LEU A 409 -11.80 10.93 15.09
N THR A 410 -11.99 11.53 13.93
CA THR A 410 -12.21 10.84 12.66
C THR A 410 -11.17 11.32 11.66
N ILE A 411 -10.32 10.41 11.19
CA ILE A 411 -9.31 10.74 10.17
C ILE A 411 -10.02 10.93 8.84
N THR A 412 -9.85 12.10 8.23
CA THR A 412 -10.51 12.47 6.98
C THR A 412 -9.59 12.31 5.78
N GLY A 413 -8.28 12.39 5.96
CA GLY A 413 -7.33 12.17 4.89
C GLY A 413 -5.88 12.48 5.27
N ARG A 414 -5.06 12.71 4.25
CA ARG A 414 -3.65 13.10 4.37
C ARG A 414 -3.38 14.31 3.52
N ILE A 415 -2.64 15.27 4.06
CA ILE A 415 -2.29 16.51 3.36
C ILE A 415 -1.62 16.23 2.01
N LYS A 416 -0.69 15.26 1.99
CA LYS A 416 0.05 14.89 0.77
C LYS A 416 -0.75 14.04 -0.23
N GLU A 417 -1.92 13.54 0.17
CA GLU A 417 -2.79 12.70 -0.67
C GLU A 417 -4.07 13.45 -1.04
N LEU A 418 -4.20 14.69 -0.58
CA LEU A 418 -5.32 15.56 -0.87
C LEU A 418 -5.28 15.98 -2.33
N ILE A 419 -6.37 15.75 -3.04
CA ILE A 419 -6.49 16.13 -4.44
C ILE A 419 -6.99 17.57 -4.45
N VAL A 420 -6.22 18.47 -5.07
CA VAL A 420 -6.57 19.90 -5.12
C VAL A 420 -7.03 20.26 -6.52
N ARG A 421 -8.36 20.33 -6.71
CA ARG A 421 -9.00 20.63 -7.99
C ARG A 421 -9.53 22.05 -8.00
N GLY A 422 -8.86 22.94 -8.73
CA GLY A 422 -9.28 24.35 -8.87
C GLY A 422 -9.33 25.11 -7.54
N GLY A 423 -8.50 24.72 -6.57
CA GLY A 423 -8.48 25.28 -5.21
C GLY A 423 -9.41 24.57 -4.21
N GLU A 424 -10.21 23.61 -4.66
CA GLU A 424 -11.05 22.78 -3.79
C GLU A 424 -10.33 21.50 -3.36
N ASN A 425 -10.40 21.20 -2.06
CA ASN A 425 -9.79 20.02 -1.47
C ASN A 425 -10.72 18.80 -1.57
N ILE A 426 -10.22 17.70 -2.11
CA ILE A 426 -10.94 16.45 -2.27
C ILE A 426 -10.16 15.35 -1.55
N HIS A 427 -10.83 14.72 -0.58
CA HIS A 427 -10.29 13.56 0.12
C HIS A 427 -10.57 12.29 -0.70
N PRO A 428 -9.54 11.54 -1.14
CA PRO A 428 -9.76 10.33 -1.93
C PRO A 428 -10.71 9.33 -1.26
N ALA A 429 -10.60 9.17 0.06
CA ALA A 429 -11.41 8.24 0.83
C ALA A 429 -12.93 8.55 0.79
N GLU A 430 -13.31 9.82 0.64
CA GLU A 430 -14.72 10.22 0.52
C GLU A 430 -15.32 9.73 -0.79
N VAL A 431 -14.56 9.86 -1.88
CA VAL A 431 -14.96 9.37 -3.20
C VAL A 431 -14.95 7.84 -3.23
N GLU A 432 -13.92 7.21 -2.68
CA GLU A 432 -13.81 5.75 -2.54
C GLU A 432 -14.98 5.14 -1.77
N ALA A 433 -15.47 5.80 -0.72
CA ALA A 433 -16.61 5.30 0.06
C ALA A 433 -17.90 5.23 -0.76
N VAL A 434 -18.14 6.21 -1.63
CA VAL A 434 -19.31 6.24 -2.52
C VAL A 434 -19.18 5.21 -3.63
N VAL A 435 -18.02 5.14 -4.30
CA VAL A 435 -17.80 4.18 -5.39
C VAL A 435 -17.85 2.73 -4.90
N ARG A 436 -17.31 2.46 -3.70
CA ARG A 436 -17.34 1.12 -3.08
C ARG A 436 -18.75 0.63 -2.75
N ALA A 437 -19.72 1.53 -2.62
CA ALA A 437 -21.11 1.18 -2.32
C ALA A 437 -21.91 0.74 -3.56
N VAL A 438 -21.32 0.82 -4.76
CA VAL A 438 -21.96 0.43 -6.02
C VAL A 438 -21.79 -1.07 -6.24
N ASP A 439 -22.88 -1.76 -6.58
CA ASP A 439 -22.86 -3.19 -6.88
C ASP A 439 -21.89 -3.51 -8.03
N GLY A 440 -21.11 -4.60 -7.88
CA GLY A 440 -20.10 -5.00 -8.87
C GLY A 440 -18.70 -4.41 -8.62
N VAL A 441 -18.51 -3.60 -7.57
CA VAL A 441 -17.19 -3.05 -7.17
C VAL A 441 -16.60 -3.86 -6.02
N ALA A 442 -15.56 -4.66 -6.30
CA ALA A 442 -14.84 -5.44 -5.30
C ALA A 442 -13.89 -4.60 -4.45
N ASP A 443 -13.16 -3.67 -5.08
CA ASP A 443 -12.28 -2.71 -4.40
C ASP A 443 -12.14 -1.42 -5.22
N VAL A 444 -11.72 -0.33 -4.58
CA VAL A 444 -11.54 0.97 -5.22
C VAL A 444 -10.46 1.79 -4.53
N ALA A 445 -9.69 2.53 -5.34
CA ALA A 445 -8.82 3.59 -4.87
C ALA A 445 -8.96 4.83 -5.75
N VAL A 446 -8.80 6.02 -5.16
CA VAL A 446 -8.86 7.29 -5.86
C VAL A 446 -7.51 8.01 -5.72
N ALA A 447 -7.06 8.64 -6.80
CA ALA A 447 -5.84 9.44 -6.83
C ALA A 447 -6.04 10.73 -7.65
N GLY A 448 -5.25 11.75 -7.34
CA GLY A 448 -5.20 12.98 -8.13
C GLY A 448 -4.35 12.77 -9.38
N LYS A 449 -4.91 13.07 -10.54
CA LYS A 449 -4.20 13.13 -11.81
C LYS A 449 -3.89 14.60 -12.14
N PRO A 450 -2.66 14.96 -12.53
CA PRO A 450 -2.34 16.31 -12.96
C PRO A 450 -3.27 16.79 -14.09
N HIS A 451 -3.72 18.03 -14.01
CA HIS A 451 -4.62 18.66 -14.97
C HIS A 451 -4.12 20.08 -15.28
N GLU A 452 -4.00 20.42 -16.56
CA GLU A 452 -3.35 21.68 -17.00
C GLU A 452 -3.98 22.95 -16.41
N VAL A 453 -5.31 23.00 -16.33
CA VAL A 453 -6.05 24.17 -15.81
C VAL A 453 -6.38 24.06 -14.32
N LEU A 454 -6.83 22.89 -13.86
CA LEU A 454 -7.37 22.69 -12.51
C LEU A 454 -6.33 22.29 -11.47
N GLY A 455 -5.07 22.11 -11.87
CA GLY A 455 -4.01 21.57 -11.02
C GLY A 455 -4.09 20.05 -10.99
N GLU A 456 -5.13 19.50 -10.35
CA GLU A 456 -5.41 18.06 -10.31
C GLU A 456 -6.90 17.78 -10.51
N VAL A 457 -7.22 16.54 -10.93
CA VAL A 457 -8.58 16.00 -10.97
C VAL A 457 -8.64 14.61 -10.33
N PRO A 458 -9.75 14.24 -9.67
CA PRO A 458 -9.91 12.92 -9.07
C PRO A 458 -10.08 11.84 -10.15
N VAL A 459 -9.33 10.75 -10.04
CA VAL A 459 -9.48 9.56 -10.89
C VAL A 459 -9.77 8.35 -10.01
N ALA A 460 -10.79 7.57 -10.36
CA ALA A 460 -11.18 6.35 -9.67
C ALA A 460 -10.61 5.11 -10.37
N PHE A 461 -9.94 4.26 -9.60
CA PHE A 461 -9.40 2.97 -10.02
C PHE A 461 -10.19 1.86 -9.34
N VAL A 462 -10.91 1.07 -10.13
CA VAL A 462 -11.91 0.12 -9.68
C VAL A 462 -11.45 -1.30 -9.99
N VAL A 463 -11.54 -2.18 -9.00
CA VAL A 463 -11.46 -3.63 -9.18
C VAL A 463 -12.89 -4.14 -9.26
N PRO A 464 -13.38 -4.61 -10.41
CA PRO A 464 -14.72 -5.17 -10.50
C PRO A 464 -14.79 -6.57 -9.87
N ASP A 465 -15.99 -6.98 -9.45
CA ASP A 465 -16.26 -8.36 -9.02
C ASP A 465 -16.01 -9.37 -10.17
N GLU A 466 -16.33 -8.97 -11.40
CA GLU A 466 -16.07 -9.74 -12.62
C GLU A 466 -15.20 -8.91 -13.60
N PRO A 467 -14.02 -9.41 -14.03
CA PRO A 467 -13.14 -8.68 -14.94
C PRO A 467 -13.85 -8.23 -16.22
N GLY A 468 -13.66 -6.97 -16.59
CA GLY A 468 -14.28 -6.33 -17.76
C GLY A 468 -15.68 -5.74 -17.50
N VAL A 469 -16.34 -6.08 -16.38
CA VAL A 469 -17.71 -5.67 -16.06
C VAL A 469 -17.70 -4.53 -15.03
N VAL A 470 -17.57 -3.29 -15.51
CA VAL A 470 -17.65 -2.08 -14.68
C VAL A 470 -18.86 -1.26 -15.09
N ASP A 471 -19.87 -1.14 -14.22
CA ASP A 471 -21.02 -0.25 -14.44
C ASP A 471 -20.65 1.21 -14.13
N THR A 472 -19.95 1.83 -15.09
CA THR A 472 -19.51 3.23 -14.96
C THR A 472 -20.67 4.22 -14.86
N ALA A 473 -21.84 3.89 -15.42
CA ALA A 473 -23.03 4.73 -15.33
C ALA A 473 -23.59 4.75 -13.90
N ALA A 474 -23.69 3.58 -13.25
CA ALA A 474 -24.07 3.48 -11.85
C ALA A 474 -23.06 4.19 -10.93
N ILE A 475 -21.75 4.05 -11.19
CA ILE A 475 -20.70 4.73 -10.43
C ILE A 475 -20.84 6.25 -10.53
N PHE A 476 -20.99 6.81 -11.74
CA PHE A 476 -21.19 8.25 -11.89
C PHE A 476 -22.49 8.73 -11.28
N ALA A 477 -23.57 7.96 -11.39
CA ALA A 477 -24.86 8.29 -10.78
C ALA A 477 -24.73 8.39 -9.25
N ALA A 478 -24.15 7.37 -8.60
CA ALA A 478 -23.91 7.37 -7.16
C ALA A 478 -23.02 8.54 -6.72
N CYS A 479 -21.94 8.82 -7.46
CA CYS A 479 -21.06 9.94 -7.18
C CYS A 479 -21.78 11.29 -7.29
N ARG A 480 -22.61 11.49 -8.33
CA ARG A 480 -23.38 12.74 -8.52
C ARG A 480 -24.48 12.93 -7.48
N GLU A 481 -25.03 11.84 -6.97
CA GLU A 481 -26.05 11.87 -5.92
C GLU A 481 -25.46 12.22 -4.55
N HIS A 482 -24.29 11.66 -4.22
CA HIS A 482 -23.74 11.73 -2.86
C HIS A 482 -22.55 12.69 -2.69
N LEU A 483 -21.95 13.20 -3.77
CA LEU A 483 -20.78 14.07 -3.73
C LEU A 483 -21.05 15.42 -4.39
N SER A 484 -20.38 16.47 -3.89
CA SER A 484 -20.31 17.76 -4.59
C SER A 484 -19.71 17.59 -5.99
N TYR A 485 -20.17 18.42 -6.94
CA TYR A 485 -19.76 18.34 -8.35
C TYR A 485 -18.24 18.18 -8.53
N TYR A 486 -17.41 18.96 -7.85
CA TYR A 486 -15.95 18.91 -8.03
C TYR A 486 -15.28 17.63 -7.51
N LYS A 487 -15.96 16.81 -6.70
CA LYS A 487 -15.44 15.55 -6.14
C LYS A 487 -15.73 14.32 -7.02
N VAL A 488 -16.72 14.42 -7.90
CA VAL A 488 -17.06 13.34 -8.84
C VAL A 488 -15.83 13.05 -9.71
N PRO A 489 -15.37 11.77 -9.82
CA PRO A 489 -14.21 11.42 -10.62
C PRO A 489 -14.28 11.97 -12.05
N ASP A 490 -13.15 12.41 -12.59
CA ASP A 490 -13.01 12.80 -13.99
C ASP A 490 -12.77 11.57 -14.89
N GLU A 491 -12.18 10.50 -14.36
CA GLU A 491 -11.95 9.23 -15.06
C GLU A 491 -12.25 8.04 -14.15
N ILE A 492 -12.73 6.94 -14.75
CA ILE A 492 -12.89 5.62 -14.11
C ILE A 492 -12.03 4.63 -14.90
N HIS A 493 -11.11 3.97 -14.20
CA HIS A 493 -10.21 2.95 -14.73
C HIS A 493 -10.47 1.61 -14.05
N GLU A 494 -10.45 0.53 -14.81
CA GLU A 494 -10.38 -0.81 -14.28
C GLU A 494 -8.92 -1.21 -13.99
N ILE A 495 -8.70 -1.85 -12.86
CA ILE A 495 -7.42 -2.43 -12.41
C ILE A 495 -7.62 -3.84 -11.88
N GLY A 496 -6.58 -4.68 -11.98
CA GLY A 496 -6.61 -6.04 -11.45
C GLY A 496 -6.58 -6.12 -9.92
N GLU A 497 -5.83 -5.22 -9.27
CA GLU A 497 -5.78 -5.11 -7.81
C GLU A 497 -5.39 -3.70 -7.37
N VAL A 498 -5.87 -3.26 -6.21
CA VAL A 498 -5.43 -2.01 -5.60
C VAL A 498 -4.03 -2.20 -4.99
N PRO A 499 -2.99 -1.45 -5.43
CA PRO A 499 -1.64 -1.59 -4.89
C PRO A 499 -1.61 -1.17 -3.42
N ARG A 500 -1.22 -2.09 -2.54
CA ARG A 500 -1.16 -1.85 -1.08
C ARG A 500 0.23 -2.10 -0.52
N THR A 501 0.57 -1.42 0.58
CA THR A 501 1.74 -1.74 1.39
C THR A 501 1.54 -3.08 2.10
N ALA A 502 2.60 -3.65 2.64
CA ALA A 502 2.51 -4.85 3.50
C ALA A 502 1.61 -4.65 4.75
N SER A 503 1.34 -3.42 5.15
CA SER A 503 0.38 -3.06 6.21
C SER A 503 -1.06 -2.83 5.72
N GLY A 504 -1.35 -3.08 4.44
CA GLY A 504 -2.68 -2.93 3.85
C GLY A 504 -3.06 -1.52 3.38
N LYS A 505 -2.17 -0.53 3.53
CA LYS A 505 -2.42 0.86 3.10
C LYS A 505 -2.32 1.01 1.59
N VAL A 506 -3.25 1.73 0.96
CA VAL A 506 -3.20 2.03 -0.48
C VAL A 506 -1.92 2.81 -0.81
N THR A 507 -1.20 2.38 -1.85
CA THR A 507 -0.01 3.06 -2.36
C THR A 507 -0.40 3.92 -3.57
N ARG A 508 -1.09 5.04 -3.31
CA ARG A 508 -1.72 5.88 -4.37
C ARG A 508 -0.79 6.33 -5.48
N ARG A 509 0.47 6.60 -5.16
CA ARG A 509 1.47 7.01 -6.15
C ARG A 509 1.70 5.95 -7.24
N ARG A 510 1.46 4.68 -6.96
CA ARG A 510 1.58 3.58 -7.93
C ARG A 510 0.34 3.45 -8.83
N LEU A 511 -0.79 4.08 -8.49
CA LEU A 511 -2.03 3.94 -9.27
C LEU A 511 -1.92 4.60 -10.65
N LEU A 512 -1.29 5.78 -10.72
CA LEU A 512 -1.14 6.52 -11.98
C LEU A 512 -0.19 5.83 -12.97
N ASP A 513 0.72 4.99 -12.45
CA ASP A 513 1.69 4.23 -13.25
C ASP A 513 1.23 2.78 -13.51
N ALA A 514 0.08 2.37 -12.98
CA ALA A 514 -0.42 1.01 -13.10
C ALA A 514 -0.94 0.73 -14.51
N GLU A 515 -0.82 -0.53 -14.96
CA GLU A 515 -1.53 -1.00 -16.14
C GLU A 515 -3.03 -1.01 -15.83
N THR A 516 -3.76 -0.16 -16.55
CA THR A 516 -5.16 0.16 -16.30
C THR A 516 -5.93 0.17 -17.60
N ARG A 517 -7.23 -0.11 -17.53
CA ARG A 517 -8.15 0.04 -18.67
C ARG A 517 -9.09 1.21 -18.39
N LEU A 518 -8.98 2.29 -19.14
CA LEU A 518 -9.92 3.41 -19.07
C LEU A 518 -11.33 2.90 -19.44
N CYS A 519 -12.27 2.99 -18.50
CA CYS A 519 -13.65 2.54 -18.67
C CYS A 519 -14.58 3.69 -19.04
N ALA A 520 -14.38 4.86 -18.44
CA ALA A 520 -15.17 6.05 -18.74
C ALA A 520 -14.49 7.35 -18.30
N THR A 521 -14.91 8.45 -18.93
CA THR A 521 -14.56 9.81 -18.55
C THR A 521 -15.82 10.58 -18.21
N ARG A 522 -15.70 11.54 -17.29
CA ARG A 522 -16.81 12.39 -16.83
C ARG A 522 -17.33 13.31 -17.95
N GLU A 523 -16.43 13.75 -18.80
CA GLU A 523 -16.76 14.48 -20.01
C GLU A 523 -17.03 13.49 -21.15
N THR A 524 -18.20 13.60 -21.77
CA THR A 524 -18.58 12.88 -22.99
C THR A 524 -17.89 13.42 -24.27
N THR A 525 -16.87 14.27 -24.13
CA THR A 525 -16.12 14.83 -25.25
C THR A 525 -14.88 13.97 -25.52
N LEU A 526 -15.07 12.94 -26.35
CA LEU A 526 -14.01 12.19 -27.04
C LEU A 526 -13.20 13.05 -28.05
N GLU A 527 -13.10 14.37 -27.86
CA GLU A 527 -12.40 15.27 -28.80
C GLU A 527 -10.89 14.99 -28.87
N SER A 528 -10.28 14.47 -27.81
CA SER A 528 -8.84 14.15 -27.79
C SER A 528 -8.50 12.83 -28.50
N LEU A 529 -9.48 11.94 -28.73
CA LEU A 529 -9.29 10.71 -29.51
C LEU A 529 -9.56 10.89 -31.01
N PHE A 530 -10.05 12.07 -31.43
CA PHE A 530 -10.25 12.45 -32.83
C PHE A 530 -9.50 13.73 -33.20
N ARG A 531 -8.23 13.86 -32.79
CA ARG A 531 -7.41 14.95 -33.29
C ARG A 531 -7.17 14.77 -34.80
N LEU A 532 -7.95 15.49 -35.59
CA LEU A 532 -7.86 15.56 -37.05
C LEU A 532 -6.73 16.54 -37.40
N ASP A 533 -5.54 16.03 -37.69
CA ASP A 533 -4.45 16.84 -38.22
C ASP A 533 -4.66 17.07 -39.72
N TRP A 534 -4.89 18.33 -40.10
CA TRP A 534 -4.94 18.74 -41.49
C TRP A 534 -3.52 19.05 -41.97
N THR A 535 -2.97 18.17 -42.81
CA THR A 535 -1.72 18.44 -43.52
C THR A 535 -2.04 19.12 -44.86
N PRO A 536 -1.65 20.39 -45.09
CA PRO A 536 -1.77 20.97 -46.42
C PRO A 536 -0.87 20.18 -47.36
N VAL A 537 -1.45 19.56 -48.39
CA VAL A 537 -0.65 18.98 -49.47
C VAL A 537 -0.10 20.16 -50.26
N SER A 538 1.16 20.50 -50.03
CA SER A 538 1.91 21.37 -50.94
C SER A 538 1.77 20.81 -52.36
N ALA A 539 1.53 21.68 -53.34
CA ALA A 539 1.44 21.30 -54.75
C ALA A 539 2.79 20.76 -55.24
N VAL A 540 3.08 19.50 -54.93
CA VAL A 540 4.15 18.72 -55.54
C VAL A 540 3.71 18.48 -56.99
N PRO A 541 4.61 18.60 -57.99
CA PRO A 541 4.29 18.22 -59.36
C PRO A 541 3.74 16.79 -59.35
N PHE A 542 2.52 16.62 -59.85
CA PHE A 542 1.87 15.32 -59.89
C PHE A 542 2.66 14.41 -60.85
N VAL A 543 3.31 13.37 -60.29
CA VAL A 543 3.89 12.29 -61.07
C VAL A 543 2.89 11.13 -61.06
N PRO A 544 2.33 10.75 -62.21
CA PRO A 544 1.39 9.63 -62.25
C PRO A 544 2.07 8.35 -61.77
N PRO A 545 1.40 7.55 -60.93
CA PRO A 545 1.92 6.27 -60.47
C PRO A 545 2.19 5.32 -61.64
N GLU A 546 3.10 4.36 -61.44
CA GLU A 546 3.33 3.29 -62.42
C GLU A 546 2.07 2.46 -62.66
N ALA A 547 1.93 1.92 -63.87
CA ALA A 547 0.81 1.06 -64.23
C ALA A 547 0.68 -0.13 -63.27
N GLY A 548 -0.51 -0.30 -62.69
CA GLY A 548 -0.81 -1.36 -61.73
C GLY A 548 -0.41 -1.06 -60.28
N ALA A 549 0.18 0.11 -59.99
CA ALA A 549 0.40 0.52 -58.60
C ALA A 549 -0.92 0.95 -57.92
N TRP A 550 -1.87 1.48 -58.69
CA TRP A 550 -3.16 1.94 -58.19
C TRP A 550 -4.31 1.15 -58.85
N ALA A 551 -5.34 0.84 -58.07
CA ALA A 551 -6.57 0.23 -58.54
C ALA A 551 -7.79 0.95 -57.97
N VAL A 552 -8.91 0.88 -58.66
CA VAL A 552 -10.20 1.39 -58.16
C VAL A 552 -11.13 0.21 -57.93
N LEU A 553 -11.72 0.16 -56.74
CA LEU A 553 -12.72 -0.81 -56.35
C LEU A 553 -14.10 -0.18 -56.51
N GLY A 554 -14.93 -0.70 -57.41
CA GLY A 554 -16.26 -0.17 -57.72
C GLY A 554 -16.54 -0.11 -59.22
N ASP A 555 -17.52 0.70 -59.62
CA ASP A 555 -18.10 0.65 -60.97
C ASP A 555 -17.48 1.67 -61.95
N GLY A 556 -16.44 2.40 -61.55
CA GLY A 556 -15.80 3.42 -62.41
C GLY A 556 -14.41 3.82 -61.94
N ASP A 557 -13.65 4.45 -62.83
CA ASP A 557 -12.23 4.79 -62.62
C ASP A 557 -12.00 6.14 -61.93
N LEU A 558 -13.07 6.76 -61.42
CA LEU A 558 -13.05 8.10 -60.81
C LEU A 558 -12.54 9.23 -61.74
N GLY A 559 -12.46 9.00 -63.05
CA GLY A 559 -11.87 9.95 -64.00
C GLY A 559 -10.34 9.96 -64.02
N LEU A 560 -9.68 9.02 -63.33
CA LEU A 560 -8.24 8.94 -63.21
C LEU A 560 -7.56 8.64 -64.55
N THR A 561 -8.16 7.79 -65.40
CA THR A 561 -7.62 7.52 -66.74
C THR A 561 -7.59 8.78 -67.59
N ALA A 562 -8.65 9.60 -67.51
CA ALA A 562 -8.73 10.89 -68.21
C ALA A 562 -7.70 11.90 -67.69
N ALA A 563 -7.29 11.78 -66.43
CA ALA A 563 -6.22 12.58 -65.82
C ALA A 563 -4.80 12.02 -66.08
N GLY A 564 -4.66 10.98 -66.92
CA GLY A 564 -3.38 10.37 -67.26
C GLY A 564 -2.83 9.40 -66.23
N VAL A 565 -3.68 8.92 -65.31
CA VAL A 565 -3.31 7.96 -64.25
C VAL A 565 -3.77 6.55 -64.67
N PRO A 566 -2.86 5.61 -64.92
CA PRO A 566 -3.23 4.25 -65.32
C PRO A 566 -3.78 3.47 -64.12
N VAL A 567 -5.09 3.23 -64.08
CA VAL A 567 -5.76 2.42 -63.05
C VAL A 567 -6.58 1.29 -63.66
N ALA A 568 -6.63 0.16 -62.96
CA ALA A 568 -7.57 -0.92 -63.26
C ALA A 568 -8.79 -0.82 -62.33
N VAL A 569 -9.98 -1.09 -62.87
CA VAL A 569 -11.24 -1.06 -62.11
C VAL A 569 -11.68 -2.49 -61.79
N HIS A 570 -11.95 -2.76 -60.53
CA HIS A 570 -12.34 -4.06 -59.99
C HIS A 570 -13.66 -3.94 -59.27
N LEU A 571 -14.60 -4.85 -59.50
CA LEU A 571 -15.95 -4.77 -58.93
C LEU A 571 -15.96 -5.13 -57.43
N ASP A 572 -15.03 -5.99 -57.01
CA ASP A 572 -14.96 -6.55 -55.66
C ASP A 572 -13.53 -6.98 -55.30
N LEU A 573 -13.34 -7.36 -54.04
CA LEU A 573 -12.02 -7.77 -53.53
C LEU A 573 -11.50 -9.04 -54.20
N ASP A 574 -12.38 -9.93 -54.69
CA ASP A 574 -11.95 -11.16 -55.34
C ASP A 574 -11.41 -10.92 -56.75
N SER A 575 -12.06 -10.05 -57.52
CA SER A 575 -11.58 -9.60 -58.83
C SER A 575 -10.32 -8.76 -58.71
N LEU A 576 -10.12 -8.06 -57.60
CA LEU A 576 -8.86 -7.37 -57.27
C LEU A 576 -7.74 -8.36 -56.91
N ALA A 577 -8.04 -9.37 -56.10
CA ALA A 577 -7.07 -10.39 -55.69
C ALA A 577 -6.58 -11.26 -56.85
N ALA A 578 -7.37 -11.38 -57.93
CA ALA A 578 -7.01 -12.15 -59.13
C ALA A 578 -5.95 -11.46 -60.03
N THR A 579 -5.55 -10.24 -59.71
CA THR A 579 -4.52 -9.51 -60.47
C THR A 579 -3.12 -10.09 -60.27
N ALA A 580 -2.28 -9.99 -61.30
CA ALA A 580 -0.90 -10.50 -61.25
C ALA A 580 0.03 -9.69 -60.32
N ARG A 581 -0.33 -8.43 -60.01
CA ARG A 581 0.40 -7.53 -59.11
C ARG A 581 -0.57 -6.89 -58.14
N THR A 582 -0.33 -7.06 -56.85
CA THR A 582 -1.10 -6.39 -55.79
C THR A 582 -0.87 -4.88 -55.86
N PRO A 583 -1.93 -4.05 -55.96
CA PRO A 583 -1.78 -2.60 -55.98
C PRO A 583 -1.35 -2.07 -54.61
N GLU A 584 -0.59 -0.98 -54.62
CA GLU A 584 -0.15 -0.27 -53.42
C GLU A 584 -1.27 0.60 -52.83
N VAL A 585 -2.16 1.11 -53.69
CA VAL A 585 -3.29 1.94 -53.30
C VAL A 585 -4.55 1.44 -54.01
N VAL A 586 -5.60 1.20 -53.23
CA VAL A 586 -6.93 0.83 -53.72
C VAL A 586 -7.90 1.93 -53.35
N LEU A 587 -8.49 2.55 -54.36
CA LEU A 587 -9.44 3.65 -54.19
C LEU A 587 -10.86 3.09 -54.21
N PHE A 588 -11.67 3.44 -53.23
CA PHE A 588 -13.09 3.08 -53.22
C PHE A 588 -13.94 4.36 -53.14
N PRO A 589 -14.79 4.65 -54.14
CA PRO A 589 -15.71 5.78 -54.09
C PRO A 589 -16.78 5.51 -53.04
N ALA A 590 -16.74 6.24 -51.93
CA ALA A 590 -17.77 6.18 -50.91
C ALA A 590 -18.82 7.26 -51.20
N HIS A 591 -20.05 6.81 -51.45
CA HIS A 591 -21.18 7.70 -51.62
C HIS A 591 -21.94 7.90 -50.30
N ALA A 592 -22.58 9.05 -50.22
CA ALA A 592 -23.65 9.34 -49.29
C ALA A 592 -24.60 8.16 -49.03
N GLY A 593 -24.86 7.85 -47.76
CA GLY A 593 -25.84 6.82 -47.38
C GLY A 593 -25.38 5.36 -47.52
N GLU A 594 -24.14 5.11 -47.97
CA GLU A 594 -23.59 3.75 -48.12
C GLU A 594 -22.77 3.29 -46.89
N HIS A 595 -23.07 3.79 -45.69
CA HIS A 595 -22.27 3.53 -44.48
C HIS A 595 -22.09 2.05 -44.13
N GLY A 596 -23.13 1.24 -44.31
CA GLY A 596 -23.04 -0.22 -44.12
C GLY A 596 -22.07 -0.85 -45.11
N ARG A 597 -22.19 -0.49 -46.40
CA ARG A 597 -21.32 -1.01 -47.47
C ARG A 597 -19.86 -0.65 -47.26
N VAL A 598 -19.57 0.58 -46.80
CA VAL A 598 -18.21 1.03 -46.48
C VAL A 598 -17.65 0.27 -45.28
N ARG A 599 -18.43 0.13 -44.20
CA ARG A 599 -18.03 -0.63 -43.01
C ARG A 599 -17.73 -2.08 -43.37
N ASP A 600 -18.64 -2.75 -44.05
CA ASP A 600 -18.49 -4.14 -44.49
C ASP A 600 -17.28 -4.33 -45.41
N LEU A 601 -16.96 -3.32 -46.23
CA LEU A 601 -15.77 -3.34 -47.07
C LEU A 601 -14.50 -3.23 -46.22
N VAL A 602 -14.43 -2.29 -45.28
CA VAL A 602 -13.25 -2.07 -44.43
C VAL A 602 -12.98 -3.28 -43.53
N GLU A 603 -14.03 -3.85 -42.93
CA GLU A 603 -13.90 -5.06 -42.10
C GLU A 603 -13.38 -6.23 -42.93
N ARG A 604 -13.93 -6.45 -44.13
CA ARG A 604 -13.43 -7.48 -45.05
C ARG A 604 -12.00 -7.20 -45.51
N TRP A 605 -11.66 -5.95 -45.81
CA TRP A 605 -10.31 -5.55 -46.20
C TRP A 605 -9.28 -5.83 -45.09
N GLN A 606 -9.61 -5.51 -43.84
CA GLN A 606 -8.73 -5.76 -42.70
C GLN A 606 -8.55 -7.26 -42.40
N ALA A 607 -9.60 -8.05 -42.65
CA ALA A 607 -9.55 -9.50 -42.49
C ALA A 607 -8.86 -10.22 -43.66
N ASP A 608 -8.67 -9.56 -44.80
CA ASP A 608 -8.17 -10.17 -46.03
C ASP A 608 -6.64 -10.09 -46.16
N GLY A 609 -5.97 -11.19 -45.83
CA GLY A 609 -4.52 -11.31 -45.91
C GLY A 609 -3.92 -11.27 -47.33
N ARG A 610 -4.74 -11.19 -48.39
CA ARG A 610 -4.28 -11.15 -49.80
C ARG A 610 -3.73 -9.78 -50.21
N PHE A 611 -3.92 -8.73 -49.41
CA PHE A 611 -3.49 -7.36 -49.70
C PHE A 611 -2.44 -6.81 -48.71
N PRO A 612 -1.33 -7.52 -48.46
CA PRO A 612 -0.36 -7.10 -47.45
C PRO A 612 0.32 -5.79 -47.87
N GLY A 613 0.18 -4.76 -47.04
CA GLY A 613 0.80 -3.44 -47.27
C GLY A 613 0.09 -2.53 -48.27
N ALA A 614 -1.01 -2.98 -48.89
CA ALA A 614 -1.84 -2.14 -49.74
C ALA A 614 -2.69 -1.18 -48.90
N ARG A 615 -2.85 0.06 -49.35
CA ARG A 615 -3.65 1.09 -48.69
C ARG A 615 -5.04 1.20 -49.32
N LEU A 616 -6.08 0.94 -48.54
CA LEU A 616 -7.45 1.28 -48.93
C LEU A 616 -7.70 2.77 -48.66
N VAL A 617 -8.13 3.50 -49.68
CA VAL A 617 -8.42 4.94 -49.62
C VAL A 617 -9.88 5.15 -50.02
N LEU A 618 -10.67 5.72 -49.11
CA LEU A 618 -12.07 6.05 -49.35
C LEU A 618 -12.13 7.44 -49.99
N VAL A 619 -12.73 7.52 -51.17
CA VAL A 619 -12.85 8.77 -51.94
C VAL A 619 -14.29 9.26 -51.86
N THR A 620 -14.51 10.43 -51.27
CA THR A 620 -15.83 11.07 -51.20
C THR A 620 -15.87 12.27 -52.16
N ARG A 621 -17.05 12.55 -52.74
CA ARG A 621 -17.24 13.65 -53.71
C ARG A 621 -17.81 14.94 -53.10
N GLN A 622 -18.12 14.94 -51.80
CA GLN A 622 -18.66 16.10 -51.08
C GLN A 622 -17.58 16.62 -50.14
N ALA A 623 -17.08 17.83 -50.41
CA ALA A 623 -16.15 18.53 -49.53
C ALA A 623 -16.88 18.94 -48.24
N VAL A 624 -16.30 18.63 -47.08
CA VAL A 624 -16.73 19.21 -45.80
C VAL A 624 -16.34 20.69 -45.81
N ALA A 625 -17.30 21.60 -45.69
CA ALA A 625 -17.05 23.04 -45.65
C ALA A 625 -16.21 23.41 -44.41
N THR A 626 -15.29 24.37 -44.56
CA THR A 626 -14.26 24.72 -43.56
C THR A 626 -14.52 26.07 -42.85
N ALA A 627 -15.78 26.44 -42.59
CA ALA A 627 -16.12 27.68 -41.87
C ALA A 627 -16.62 27.40 -40.45
N ALA A 628 -16.25 28.28 -39.52
CA ALA A 628 -16.34 28.07 -38.06
C ALA A 628 -17.76 28.14 -37.46
N ASP A 629 -18.77 28.59 -38.20
CA ASP A 629 -20.09 28.94 -37.62
C ASP A 629 -21.27 28.07 -38.07
N ASP A 630 -21.06 27.00 -38.84
CA ASP A 630 -22.14 26.07 -39.23
C ASP A 630 -21.95 24.69 -38.58
N VAL A 631 -22.81 24.37 -37.61
CA VAL A 631 -23.01 22.99 -37.13
C VAL A 631 -23.97 22.29 -38.08
N PRO A 632 -23.57 21.14 -38.63
CA PRO A 632 -24.52 20.04 -38.68
C PRO A 632 -23.95 18.77 -38.06
N GLU A 633 -24.76 18.13 -37.22
CA GLU A 633 -24.60 16.73 -36.88
C GLU A 633 -24.38 15.88 -38.15
N PRO A 634 -23.47 14.88 -38.14
CA PRO A 634 -23.18 14.01 -39.30
C PRO A 634 -24.39 13.26 -39.87
N THR A 635 -25.50 13.19 -39.14
CA THR A 635 -26.77 12.57 -39.53
C THR A 635 -27.70 13.51 -40.31
N THR A 636 -27.41 14.83 -40.33
CA THR A 636 -28.31 15.85 -40.89
C THR A 636 -27.71 16.69 -42.02
N ALA A 637 -26.45 16.46 -42.40
CA ALA A 637 -25.87 17.07 -43.58
C ALA A 637 -26.57 16.52 -44.86
N PRO A 638 -27.04 17.39 -45.78
CA PRO A 638 -27.51 16.92 -47.07
C PRO A 638 -26.30 16.40 -47.85
N PHE A 639 -26.39 15.12 -48.15
CA PHE A 639 -25.37 14.28 -48.72
C PHE A 639 -25.32 14.34 -50.25
#